data_AF-K8EIK2-F1
#
_entry.id   AF-K8EIK2-F1
#
_cell.length_a   1.000
_cell.length_b   1.000
_cell.length_c   1.000
_cell.angle_alpha   90.00
_cell.angle_beta   90.00
_cell.angle_gamma   90.00
#
_symmetry.space_group_name_H-M   'P 1'
#
loop_
_entity.id
_entity.type
_entity.pdbx_description
1 polymer ?
#
loop_
_entity_poly.entity_id
_entity_poly.type
_entity_poly.pdbx_seq_one_letter_code
_entity_poly.pdbx_strand_id
1 'polypeptide(L)'
;MVAKEHQHQQLLANKLKQRWSETGSGPDVQKKLDAIKETLNARERLKRLEKSRERDDVSKSHSDQTNALKYLEKVKKDAKLDETDSSSLDTRKALPKEALEVARKDEDEIVSREDIEAENASNQLVDVFQKRKRVTPDARLKELKSEHPAHAMREKANELMRANDLKMAVAMYDEALSQCEADLRRKRREEEEEETSDGNRNDKNNDAELSEEELIAVVTLCNRSKAKLRDWEDLLGALEDAISATTIAPDWSKARFRCGEAYAALSAWSLAVASLRVGEKLVECEKGSSVQPFKDLLDVIAIQAAKYGSPAGFDGRVIYVRSAGEEAWLGKEAPTNAEFDVTDEHKNPINTERYSKEDGHMAEARRKAEVNKKTALHARSIREAVEMASDGDKILLLRGTHNGCGETVCVTKRVWIKGEGALKEATIDMRANSPTFRITRSSVVSNVDFDFSGFAESVRIAQMERGNILNKNQFETLMEGCSFTCTGCDGLVVTDKAKATFRNCNITGKNNCARLSRDADAAFIDCKLHGAERAGVYVTDNATCTLRNCVVENTKEEAVVVTQNAECSILSNTILRECKGPGVDCSNNARCLVSSSQVTNNVGGIWAWDSSSVTCVKSVIDGGQSHAVVFDGHSSPTFSDSVVVGVAHASEKSWKGIRGPNVTVTKTERMTSWPSEDGAFKFSPNAFTRKQ
;
A
#
# COMPACT_ATOMS: atom_id res chain seq x y z
N MET A 1 -18.43 -7.02 25.55
CA MET A 1 -17.51 -6.37 24.58
C MET A 1 -16.58 -5.40 25.27
N VAL A 2 -17.08 -4.35 25.94
CA VAL A 2 -16.26 -3.32 26.63
C VAL A 2 -15.22 -3.87 27.63
N ALA A 3 -15.53 -4.93 28.38
CA ALA A 3 -14.58 -5.54 29.32
C ALA A 3 -13.43 -6.31 28.65
N LYS A 4 -13.68 -6.94 27.49
CA LYS A 4 -12.65 -7.64 26.70
C LYS A 4 -11.72 -6.64 25.98
N GLU A 5 -12.28 -5.52 25.56
CA GLU A 5 -11.55 -4.41 24.95
C GLU A 5 -10.64 -3.70 25.97
N HIS A 6 -11.13 -3.54 27.20
CA HIS A 6 -10.32 -3.00 28.30
C HIS A 6 -9.16 -3.94 28.71
N GLN A 7 -9.40 -5.26 28.72
CA GLN A 7 -8.33 -6.25 28.94
C GLN A 7 -7.32 -6.27 27.78
N HIS A 8 -7.76 -6.14 26.54
CA HIS A 8 -6.88 -6.10 25.37
C HIS A 8 -5.99 -4.84 25.37
N GLN A 9 -6.54 -3.69 25.75
CA GLN A 9 -5.77 -2.45 25.86
C GLN A 9 -4.82 -2.44 27.07
N GLN A 10 -5.19 -3.06 28.19
CA GLN A 10 -4.27 -3.27 29.32
C GLN A 10 -3.13 -4.23 28.95
N LEU A 11 -3.40 -5.28 28.17
CA LEU A 11 -2.38 -6.20 27.67
C LEU A 11 -1.41 -5.50 26.71
N LEU A 12 -1.92 -4.63 25.83
CA LEU A 12 -1.12 -3.82 24.92
C LEU A 12 -0.24 -2.83 25.69
N ALA A 13 -0.79 -2.16 26.72
CA ALA A 13 -0.06 -1.25 27.59
C ALA A 13 1.06 -1.96 28.39
N ASN A 14 0.83 -3.20 28.81
CA ASN A 14 1.84 -3.99 29.52
C ASN A 14 2.94 -4.51 28.57
N LYS A 15 2.60 -4.93 27.35
CA LYS A 15 3.60 -5.32 26.32
C LYS A 15 4.45 -4.12 25.88
N LEU A 16 3.86 -2.94 25.80
CA LEU A 16 4.57 -1.70 25.51
C LEU A 16 5.51 -1.32 26.66
N LYS A 17 5.07 -1.38 27.93
CA LYS A 17 5.94 -1.20 29.10
C LYS A 17 7.12 -2.17 29.13
N GLN A 18 6.91 -3.42 28.72
CA GLN A 18 7.96 -4.43 28.64
C GLN A 18 9.01 -4.09 27.56
N ARG A 19 8.57 -3.69 26.36
CA ARG A 19 9.44 -3.16 25.28
C ARG A 19 10.17 -1.85 25.66
N TRP A 20 9.61 -1.06 26.59
CA TRP A 20 10.20 0.21 27.01
C TRP A 20 11.30 0.05 28.05
N SER A 21 11.25 -0.99 28.88
CA SER A 21 12.36 -1.35 29.79
C SER A 21 13.65 -1.71 29.03
N GLU A 22 13.52 -2.08 27.75
CA GLU A 22 14.62 -2.46 26.86
C GLU A 22 15.22 -1.27 26.08
N THR A 23 14.54 -0.11 26.02
CA THR A 23 14.87 0.99 25.07
C THR A 23 15.09 2.38 25.71
N GLY A 24 15.01 2.51 27.04
CA GLY A 24 15.68 3.56 27.81
C GLY A 24 15.30 5.04 27.56
N SER A 25 14.08 5.35 27.13
CA SER A 25 13.66 6.72 26.78
C SER A 25 12.49 7.22 27.68
N GLY A 26 12.81 7.68 28.89
CA GLY A 26 11.85 7.99 29.96
C GLY A 26 11.22 9.42 30.05
N PRO A 27 11.86 10.54 29.67
CA PRO A 27 11.33 11.86 30.03
C PRO A 27 10.25 12.44 29.09
N ASP A 28 10.43 12.37 27.77
CA ASP A 28 9.50 12.99 26.80
C ASP A 28 8.19 12.21 26.62
N VAL A 29 8.18 10.94 27.02
CA VAL A 29 7.01 10.07 26.94
C VAL A 29 6.09 10.24 28.14
N GLN A 30 6.62 10.59 29.32
CA GLN A 30 5.80 10.88 30.51
C GLN A 30 4.87 12.08 30.27
N LYS A 31 5.38 13.13 29.61
CA LYS A 31 4.56 14.27 29.15
C LYS A 31 3.44 13.85 28.19
N LYS A 32 3.73 12.94 27.25
CA LYS A 32 2.72 12.40 26.32
C LYS A 32 1.68 11.54 27.04
N LEU A 33 2.09 10.78 28.06
CA LEU A 33 1.22 9.91 28.84
C LEU A 33 0.28 10.71 29.76
N ASP A 34 0.77 11.82 30.31
CA ASP A 34 -0.03 12.73 31.11
C ASP A 34 -1.05 13.50 30.25
N ALA A 35 -0.67 13.91 29.03
CA ALA A 35 -1.60 14.48 28.05
C ALA A 35 -2.71 13.49 27.64
N ILE A 36 -2.38 12.20 27.45
CA ILE A 36 -3.37 11.16 27.12
C ILE A 36 -4.32 10.90 28.31
N LYS A 37 -3.82 10.92 29.54
CA LYS A 37 -4.66 10.79 30.76
C LYS A 37 -5.62 11.95 30.93
N GLU A 38 -5.19 13.19 30.66
CA GLU A 38 -6.10 14.34 30.68
C GLU A 38 -7.19 14.23 29.62
N THR A 39 -6.85 13.75 28.42
CA THR A 39 -7.81 13.53 27.33
C THR A 39 -8.84 12.45 27.69
N LEU A 40 -8.42 11.39 28.38
CA LEU A 40 -9.32 10.35 28.90
C LEU A 40 -10.28 10.89 29.96
N ASN A 41 -9.78 11.69 30.91
CA ASN A 41 -10.60 12.31 31.95
C ASN A 41 -11.63 13.30 31.36
N ALA A 42 -11.28 14.02 30.29
CA ALA A 42 -12.19 14.90 29.56
C ALA A 42 -13.32 14.12 28.87
N ARG A 43 -12.99 12.97 28.25
CA ARG A 43 -13.99 12.07 27.63
C ARG A 43 -14.92 11.42 28.66
N GLU A 44 -14.42 11.07 29.83
CA GLU A 44 -15.28 10.55 30.92
C GLU A 44 -16.24 11.61 31.46
N ARG A 45 -15.82 12.88 31.54
CA ARG A 45 -16.72 14.00 31.89
C ARG A 45 -17.83 14.20 30.86
N LEU A 46 -17.50 14.13 29.58
CA LEU A 46 -18.48 14.20 28.47
C LEU A 46 -19.50 13.06 28.54
N LYS A 47 -19.05 11.82 28.75
CA LYS A 47 -19.95 10.67 28.95
C LYS A 47 -20.88 10.82 30.15
N ARG A 48 -20.44 11.45 31.25
CA ARG A 48 -21.30 11.70 32.42
C ARG A 48 -22.37 12.74 32.13
N LEU A 49 -22.07 13.75 31.30
CA LEU A 49 -23.00 14.78 30.85
C LEU A 49 -24.02 14.25 29.84
N GLU A 50 -23.60 13.37 28.92
CA GLU A 50 -24.52 12.67 27.99
C GLU A 50 -25.50 11.76 28.73
N LYS A 51 -25.02 11.04 29.75
CA LYS A 51 -25.84 10.14 30.57
C LYS A 51 -26.77 10.85 31.56
N SER A 52 -26.57 12.14 31.85
CA SER A 52 -27.59 12.96 32.53
C SER A 52 -28.65 13.45 31.54
N ARG A 53 -28.26 13.74 30.30
CA ARG A 53 -29.15 14.20 29.23
C ARG A 53 -30.10 13.10 28.73
N GLU A 54 -29.62 11.85 28.63
CA GLU A 54 -30.46 10.68 28.30
C GLU A 54 -31.49 10.34 29.39
N ARG A 55 -31.22 10.68 30.66
CA ARG A 55 -32.18 10.43 31.75
C ARG A 55 -33.39 11.36 31.72
N ASP A 56 -33.24 12.54 31.13
CA ASP A 56 -34.35 13.50 30.97
C ASP A 56 -35.27 13.12 29.78
N ASP A 57 -34.73 12.49 28.73
CA ASP A 57 -35.48 12.07 27.53
C ASP A 57 -36.21 10.71 27.69
N VAL A 58 -35.74 9.82 28.57
CA VAL A 58 -36.36 8.48 28.80
C VAL A 58 -37.73 8.56 29.51
N SER A 59 -38.08 9.68 30.13
CA SER A 59 -39.40 9.87 30.76
C SER A 59 -40.57 9.93 29.78
N LYS A 60 -40.31 10.08 28.47
CA LYS A 60 -41.33 10.30 27.42
C LYS A 60 -41.62 9.12 26.48
N SER A 61 -40.84 8.02 26.47
CA SER A 61 -40.94 6.97 25.44
C SER A 61 -41.41 5.57 25.92
N HIS A 62 -41.80 5.42 27.19
CA HIS A 62 -42.21 4.11 27.75
C HIS A 62 -43.60 3.59 27.31
N SER A 63 -44.42 4.35 26.55
CA SER A 63 -45.74 3.89 26.11
C SER A 63 -45.71 2.94 24.90
N ASP A 64 -44.68 3.02 24.04
CA ASP A 64 -44.78 2.45 22.68
C ASP A 64 -44.12 1.07 22.53
N GLN A 65 -43.24 0.66 23.44
CA GLN A 65 -42.59 -0.67 23.41
C GLN A 65 -43.52 -1.83 23.83
N THR A 66 -44.57 -1.54 24.61
CA THR A 66 -45.47 -2.56 25.15
C THR A 66 -46.42 -3.16 24.09
N ASN A 67 -46.64 -2.45 22.98
CA ASN A 67 -47.54 -2.90 21.91
C ASN A 67 -46.83 -3.77 20.84
N ALA A 68 -45.52 -3.59 20.63
CA ALA A 68 -44.76 -4.36 19.64
C ALA A 68 -44.50 -5.82 20.10
N LEU A 69 -44.31 -6.05 21.39
CA LEU A 69 -44.08 -7.38 21.96
C LEU A 69 -45.33 -8.27 21.90
N LYS A 70 -46.52 -7.70 22.09
CA LYS A 70 -47.80 -8.43 21.97
C LYS A 70 -48.12 -8.89 20.55
N TYR A 71 -47.62 -8.18 19.54
CA TYR A 71 -47.80 -8.54 18.13
C TYR A 71 -46.91 -9.74 17.73
N LEU A 72 -45.68 -9.80 18.27
CA LEU A 72 -44.70 -10.86 18.00
C LEU A 72 -45.07 -12.22 18.61
N GLU A 73 -45.70 -12.23 19.78
CA GLU A 73 -46.20 -13.48 20.39
C GLU A 73 -47.36 -14.11 19.60
N LYS A 74 -48.20 -13.27 18.97
CA LYS A 74 -49.31 -13.74 18.14
C LYS A 74 -48.81 -14.45 16.87
N VAL A 75 -47.78 -13.90 16.23
CA VAL A 75 -47.20 -14.46 15.00
C VAL A 75 -46.51 -15.81 15.25
N LYS A 76 -45.89 -16.01 16.41
CA LYS A 76 -45.20 -17.27 16.75
C LYS A 76 -46.16 -18.43 17.04
N LYS A 77 -47.38 -18.15 17.48
CA LYS A 77 -48.38 -19.18 17.79
C LYS A 77 -49.03 -19.78 16.54
N ASP A 78 -49.00 -19.05 15.42
CA ASP A 78 -49.65 -19.43 14.17
C ASP A 78 -48.80 -20.33 13.25
N ALA A 79 -47.52 -20.55 13.56
CA ALA A 79 -46.54 -21.14 12.63
C ALA A 79 -46.11 -22.62 12.89
N LYS A 80 -46.81 -23.37 13.77
CA LYS A 80 -46.58 -24.79 14.14
C LYS A 80 -45.47 -25.55 13.38
N LEU A 81 -44.26 -25.61 13.93
CA LEU A 81 -43.19 -26.52 13.50
C LEU A 81 -42.48 -27.09 14.73
N ASP A 82 -42.55 -28.42 14.87
CA ASP A 82 -41.90 -29.22 15.92
C ASP A 82 -40.49 -29.66 15.51
N GLU A 83 -39.60 -29.75 16.49
CA GLU A 83 -38.24 -30.28 16.40
C GLU A 83 -38.23 -31.79 16.67
N THR A 84 -37.70 -32.62 15.74
CA THR A 84 -36.99 -33.89 16.09
C THR A 84 -36.28 -34.53 14.89
N ASP A 85 -35.13 -35.13 15.23
CA ASP A 85 -34.47 -36.31 14.66
C ASP A 85 -33.28 -36.22 13.68
N SER A 86 -32.16 -36.67 14.23
CA SER A 86 -30.89 -37.08 13.61
C SER A 86 -30.95 -38.55 13.14
N SER A 87 -30.50 -38.85 11.92
CA SER A 87 -29.62 -40.00 11.59
C SER A 87 -29.44 -40.22 10.08
N SER A 88 -28.31 -40.85 9.73
CA SER A 88 -27.89 -41.47 8.47
C SER A 88 -27.10 -40.63 7.44
N LEU A 89 -25.85 -41.06 7.23
CA LEU A 89 -24.97 -40.66 6.13
C LEU A 89 -25.49 -41.21 4.81
N ASP A 90 -25.43 -40.41 3.75
CA ASP A 90 -25.32 -40.92 2.39
C ASP A 90 -24.37 -40.08 1.55
N THR A 91 -23.30 -40.72 1.10
CA THR A 91 -22.20 -40.16 0.32
C THR A 91 -22.60 -40.09 -1.16
N ARG A 92 -22.91 -38.89 -1.65
CA ARG A 92 -22.77 -38.36 -3.05
C ARG A 92 -23.80 -37.26 -3.29
N LYS A 93 -23.40 -35.98 -3.16
CA LYS A 93 -23.84 -34.80 -3.96
C LYS A 93 -23.53 -33.49 -3.24
N ALA A 94 -23.16 -32.50 -4.04
CA ALA A 94 -22.95 -31.08 -3.73
C ALA A 94 -21.66 -30.72 -2.97
N LEU A 95 -20.91 -29.77 -3.55
CA LEU A 95 -19.84 -29.03 -2.88
C LEU A 95 -20.33 -28.54 -1.49
N PRO A 96 -19.58 -28.77 -0.40
CA PRO A 96 -20.10 -28.53 0.93
C PRO A 96 -20.23 -27.04 1.21
N LYS A 97 -21.36 -26.64 1.80
CA LYS A 97 -21.61 -25.30 2.36
C LYS A 97 -20.50 -24.84 3.31
N GLU A 98 -19.70 -25.75 3.86
CA GLU A 98 -18.51 -25.44 4.67
C GLU A 98 -17.41 -24.73 3.88
N ALA A 99 -17.21 -25.03 2.59
CA ALA A 99 -16.26 -24.29 1.75
C ALA A 99 -16.75 -22.85 1.44
N LEU A 100 -18.06 -22.67 1.33
CA LEU A 100 -18.72 -21.36 1.20
C LEU A 100 -18.73 -20.56 2.51
N GLU A 101 -18.83 -21.21 3.67
CA GLU A 101 -18.74 -20.54 4.98
C GLU A 101 -17.29 -20.20 5.37
N VAL A 102 -16.31 -20.97 4.92
CA VAL A 102 -14.88 -20.62 5.06
C VAL A 102 -14.53 -19.45 4.13
N ALA A 103 -14.99 -19.46 2.88
CA ALA A 103 -14.83 -18.32 1.96
C ALA A 103 -15.51 -17.05 2.49
N ARG A 104 -16.68 -17.17 3.14
CA ARG A 104 -17.36 -16.04 3.80
C ARG A 104 -16.65 -15.55 5.07
N LYS A 105 -16.03 -16.44 5.83
CA LYS A 105 -15.18 -16.05 6.98
C LYS A 105 -13.92 -15.31 6.53
N ASP A 106 -13.33 -15.70 5.40
CA ASP A 106 -12.21 -14.99 4.80
C ASP A 106 -12.66 -13.64 4.18
N GLU A 107 -13.91 -13.52 3.70
CA GLU A 107 -14.51 -12.23 3.31
C GLU A 107 -14.67 -11.27 4.51
N ASP A 108 -15.09 -11.77 5.68
CA ASP A 108 -15.25 -10.99 6.92
C ASP A 108 -13.92 -10.56 7.56
N GLU A 109 -12.80 -11.21 7.22
CA GLU A 109 -11.44 -10.77 7.58
C GLU A 109 -10.89 -9.67 6.65
N ILE A 110 -11.57 -9.39 5.52
CA ILE A 110 -11.08 -8.51 4.45
C ILE A 110 -11.78 -7.14 4.45
N VAL A 111 -12.85 -6.89 5.19
CA VAL A 111 -13.49 -5.55 5.24
C VAL A 111 -14.11 -5.33 6.62
N SER A 112 -13.70 -4.29 7.34
CA SER A 112 -14.35 -3.97 8.61
C SER A 112 -15.75 -3.39 8.35
N ARG A 113 -16.69 -3.61 9.27
CA ARG A 113 -18.05 -3.06 9.18
C ARG A 113 -18.06 -1.53 9.05
N GLU A 114 -17.08 -0.87 9.64
CA GLU A 114 -16.87 0.58 9.56
C GLU A 114 -16.49 1.02 8.13
N ASP A 115 -15.75 0.19 7.39
CA ASP A 115 -15.37 0.46 5.99
C ASP A 115 -16.60 0.43 5.08
N ILE A 116 -17.50 -0.53 5.29
CA ILE A 116 -18.77 -0.67 4.55
C ILE A 116 -19.69 0.51 4.84
N GLU A 117 -19.77 0.95 6.10
CA GLU A 117 -20.60 2.09 6.51
C GLU A 117 -20.07 3.41 5.92
N ALA A 118 -18.74 3.60 5.89
CA ALA A 118 -18.11 4.76 5.25
C ALA A 118 -18.32 4.79 3.73
N GLU A 119 -18.25 3.63 3.06
CA GLU A 119 -18.49 3.50 1.63
C GLU A 119 -19.96 3.78 1.26
N ASN A 120 -20.91 3.26 2.05
CA ASN A 120 -22.33 3.50 1.83
C ASN A 120 -22.71 4.97 2.02
N ALA A 121 -22.16 5.64 3.04
CA ALA A 121 -22.37 7.07 3.24
C ALA A 121 -21.79 7.90 2.08
N SER A 122 -20.63 7.49 1.55
CA SER A 122 -19.99 8.08 0.38
C SER A 122 -20.84 7.95 -0.89
N ASN A 123 -21.45 6.78 -1.12
CA ASN A 123 -22.31 6.52 -2.27
C ASN A 123 -23.62 7.32 -2.22
N GLN A 124 -24.24 7.46 -1.04
CA GLN A 124 -25.48 8.24 -0.87
C GLN A 124 -25.29 9.74 -1.13
N LEU A 125 -24.11 10.30 -0.81
CA LEU A 125 -23.83 11.72 -1.05
C LEU A 125 -23.78 12.08 -2.54
N VAL A 126 -23.36 11.16 -3.41
CA VAL A 126 -23.16 11.44 -4.85
C VAL A 126 -24.48 11.62 -5.60
N ASP A 127 -25.50 10.84 -5.25
CA ASP A 127 -26.81 10.88 -5.93
C ASP A 127 -27.50 12.24 -5.74
N VAL A 128 -27.14 12.99 -4.69
CA VAL A 128 -27.67 14.34 -4.41
C VAL A 128 -27.08 15.41 -5.33
N PHE A 129 -25.81 15.29 -5.72
CA PHE A 129 -25.10 16.36 -6.47
C PHE A 129 -25.24 16.25 -8.01
N GLN A 130 -25.81 15.17 -8.52
CA GLN A 130 -25.68 14.71 -9.92
C GLN A 130 -26.53 15.43 -11.00
N LYS A 131 -26.84 16.74 -10.88
CA LYS A 131 -27.73 17.40 -11.88
C LYS A 131 -27.18 18.59 -12.66
N ARG A 132 -26.01 19.18 -12.34
CA ARG A 132 -25.48 20.34 -13.10
C ARG A 132 -23.95 20.40 -13.09
N LYS A 133 -23.35 20.80 -14.23
CA LYS A 133 -21.92 21.14 -14.29
C LYS A 133 -21.66 22.47 -13.59
N ARG A 134 -20.72 22.52 -12.63
CA ARG A 134 -20.44 23.68 -11.77
C ARG A 134 -19.01 24.21 -11.98
N VAL A 135 -18.80 25.50 -11.72
CA VAL A 135 -17.47 26.13 -11.71
C VAL A 135 -16.89 25.99 -10.30
N THR A 136 -15.64 25.55 -10.17
CA THR A 136 -15.04 25.27 -8.87
C THR A 136 -14.79 26.55 -8.07
N PRO A 137 -14.80 26.50 -6.72
CA PRO A 137 -14.51 27.65 -5.86
C PRO A 137 -13.22 28.41 -6.21
N ASP A 138 -12.14 27.70 -6.57
CA ASP A 138 -10.89 28.34 -6.97
C ASP A 138 -10.93 29.00 -8.35
N ALA A 139 -11.69 28.45 -9.29
CA ALA A 139 -11.96 29.10 -10.57
C ALA A 139 -12.83 30.35 -10.40
N ARG A 140 -13.92 30.26 -9.63
CA ARG A 140 -14.80 31.41 -9.31
C ARG A 140 -14.02 32.54 -8.64
N LEU A 141 -13.18 32.21 -7.64
CA LEU A 141 -12.38 33.21 -6.93
C LEU A 141 -11.39 33.92 -7.88
N LYS A 142 -10.82 33.20 -8.84
CA LYS A 142 -9.92 33.76 -9.84
C LYS A 142 -10.65 34.69 -10.83
N GLU A 143 -11.89 34.37 -11.19
CA GLU A 143 -12.73 35.20 -12.05
C GLU A 143 -13.20 36.49 -11.34
N LEU A 144 -13.51 36.40 -10.04
CA LEU A 144 -13.99 37.51 -9.23
C LEU A 144 -12.97 38.67 -9.10
N LYS A 145 -11.66 38.38 -9.27
CA LYS A 145 -10.57 39.35 -9.03
C LYS A 145 -10.74 40.12 -7.73
N SER A 146 -11.02 39.39 -6.66
CA SER A 146 -11.30 39.92 -5.33
C SER A 146 -10.24 40.93 -4.85
N GLU A 147 -10.70 42.11 -4.46
CA GLU A 147 -9.91 43.14 -3.76
C GLU A 147 -9.99 42.99 -2.23
N HIS A 148 -10.65 41.94 -1.73
CA HIS A 148 -10.82 41.70 -0.30
C HIS A 148 -9.45 41.52 0.38
N PRO A 149 -9.19 42.14 1.56
CA PRO A 149 -7.86 42.07 2.17
C PRO A 149 -7.41 40.64 2.51
N ALA A 150 -8.34 39.79 2.96
CA ALA A 150 -8.08 38.35 3.17
C ALA A 150 -7.59 37.62 1.92
N HIS A 151 -8.04 38.02 0.72
CA HIS A 151 -7.56 37.45 -0.54
C HIS A 151 -6.08 37.81 -0.81
N ALA A 152 -5.68 39.05 -0.50
CA ALA A 152 -4.29 39.49 -0.61
C ALA A 152 -3.36 38.74 0.37
N MET A 153 -3.81 38.54 1.62
CA MET A 153 -3.08 37.73 2.61
C MET A 153 -2.88 36.29 2.14
N ARG A 154 -3.93 35.67 1.57
CA ARG A 154 -3.87 34.31 0.99
C ARG A 154 -2.84 34.20 -0.14
N GLU A 155 -2.77 35.18 -1.04
CA GLU A 155 -1.78 35.15 -2.13
C GLU A 155 -0.35 35.31 -1.62
N LYS A 156 -0.11 36.18 -0.63
CA LYS A 156 1.18 36.28 0.05
C LYS A 156 1.58 34.96 0.74
N ALA A 157 0.62 34.27 1.36
CA ALA A 157 0.84 32.94 1.93
C ALA A 157 1.17 31.88 0.86
N ASN A 158 0.57 31.96 -0.34
CA ASN A 158 0.93 31.08 -1.47
C ASN A 158 2.39 31.29 -1.91
N GLU A 159 2.90 32.52 -1.88
CA GLU A 159 4.31 32.82 -2.20
C GLU A 159 5.25 32.19 -1.18
N LEU A 160 4.95 32.31 0.11
CA LEU A 160 5.70 31.66 1.19
C LEU A 160 5.70 30.13 1.06
N MET A 161 4.56 29.54 0.68
CA MET A 161 4.47 28.10 0.37
C MET A 161 5.40 27.66 -0.76
N ARG A 162 5.59 28.50 -1.80
CA ARG A 162 6.52 28.24 -2.91
C ARG A 162 7.98 28.41 -2.47
N ALA A 163 8.24 29.34 -1.56
CA ALA A 163 9.56 29.54 -0.94
C ALA A 163 9.92 28.48 0.11
N ASN A 164 9.01 27.53 0.39
CA ASN A 164 9.14 26.49 1.42
C ASN A 164 9.21 27.03 2.87
N ASP A 165 8.71 28.24 3.10
CA ASP A 165 8.53 28.81 4.44
C ASP A 165 7.13 28.45 4.96
N LEU A 166 7.00 27.19 5.42
CA LEU A 166 5.71 26.61 5.78
C LEU A 166 5.08 27.28 7.00
N LYS A 167 5.90 27.64 8.01
CA LYS A 167 5.41 28.24 9.26
C LYS A 167 4.85 29.64 9.04
N MET A 168 5.56 30.50 8.31
CA MET A 168 5.02 31.82 7.97
C MET A 168 3.82 31.72 7.03
N ALA A 169 3.80 30.75 6.12
CA ALA A 169 2.63 30.54 5.27
C ALA A 169 1.37 30.17 6.07
N VAL A 170 1.48 29.24 7.03
CA VAL A 170 0.35 28.86 7.92
C VAL A 170 -0.14 30.07 8.70
N ALA A 171 0.75 30.86 9.31
CA ALA A 171 0.37 32.05 10.06
C ALA A 171 -0.38 33.09 9.20
N MET A 172 0.06 33.32 7.95
CA MET A 172 -0.63 34.22 7.03
C MET A 172 -2.00 33.68 6.58
N TYR A 173 -2.15 32.35 6.44
CA TYR A 173 -3.46 31.76 6.19
C TYR A 173 -4.40 31.87 7.39
N ASP A 174 -3.88 31.76 8.62
CA ASP A 174 -4.65 31.95 9.86
C ASP A 174 -5.24 33.37 9.92
N GLU A 175 -4.44 34.39 9.59
CA GLU A 175 -4.87 35.79 9.56
C GLU A 175 -5.97 36.02 8.50
N ALA A 176 -5.78 35.48 7.29
CA ALA A 176 -6.78 35.56 6.23
C ALA A 176 -8.12 34.91 6.65
N LEU A 177 -8.08 33.75 7.29
CA LEU A 177 -9.28 33.04 7.76
C LEU A 177 -9.97 33.78 8.90
N SER A 178 -9.22 34.33 9.84
CA SER A 178 -9.77 35.14 10.94
C SER A 178 -10.50 36.36 10.40
N GLN A 179 -9.99 36.98 9.33
CA GLN A 179 -10.65 38.12 8.69
C GLN A 179 -11.95 37.70 8.00
N CYS A 180 -11.94 36.65 7.18
CA CYS A 180 -13.17 36.12 6.57
C CYS A 180 -14.23 35.75 7.61
N GLU A 181 -13.83 35.11 8.73
CA GLU A 181 -14.76 34.75 9.80
C GLU A 181 -15.39 35.99 10.46
N ALA A 182 -14.60 37.05 10.69
CA ALA A 182 -15.10 38.30 11.25
C ALA A 182 -16.12 38.97 10.31
N ASP A 183 -15.84 39.02 9.01
CA ASP A 183 -16.75 39.58 8.01
C ASP A 183 -18.05 38.78 7.86
N LEU A 184 -17.97 37.44 7.88
CA LEU A 184 -19.15 36.56 7.86
C LEU A 184 -20.00 36.68 9.14
N ARG A 185 -19.38 36.89 10.30
CA ARG A 185 -20.11 37.14 11.56
C ARG A 185 -20.81 38.50 11.55
N ARG A 186 -20.21 39.52 10.93
CA ARG A 186 -20.82 40.84 10.77
C ARG A 186 -22.07 40.77 9.87
N LYS A 187 -21.96 40.13 8.69
CA LYS A 187 -23.10 39.96 7.76
C LYS A 187 -24.28 39.24 8.40
N ARG A 188 -24.04 38.15 9.14
CA ARG A 188 -25.10 37.43 9.86
C ARG A 188 -25.84 38.28 10.88
N ARG A 189 -25.13 39.17 11.59
CA ARG A 189 -25.78 40.12 12.53
C ARG A 189 -26.63 41.14 11.80
N GLU A 190 -26.14 41.67 10.67
CA GLU A 190 -26.89 42.60 9.83
C GLU A 190 -28.17 41.95 9.27
N GLU A 191 -28.09 40.69 8.82
CA GLU A 191 -29.25 39.91 8.37
C GLU A 191 -30.26 39.61 9.50
N GLU A 192 -29.78 39.21 10.68
CA GLU A 192 -30.64 39.00 11.87
C GLU A 192 -31.35 40.29 12.32
N GLU A 193 -30.66 41.44 12.24
CA GLU A 193 -31.25 42.74 12.54
C GLU A 193 -32.32 43.14 11.51
N GLU A 194 -32.09 42.88 10.22
CA GLU A 194 -33.08 43.13 9.15
C GLU A 194 -34.31 42.19 9.25
N GLU A 195 -34.12 40.91 9.59
CA GLU A 195 -35.22 39.93 9.76
C GLU A 195 -36.18 40.26 10.90
N THR A 196 -35.73 40.97 11.94
CA THR A 196 -36.62 41.44 13.03
C THR A 196 -37.56 42.57 12.61
N SER A 197 -37.38 43.14 11.41
CA SER A 197 -38.18 44.27 10.91
C SER A 197 -39.24 43.90 9.86
N ASP A 198 -39.12 42.75 9.17
CA ASP A 198 -40.05 42.36 8.10
C ASP A 198 -40.42 40.86 8.18
N GLY A 199 -41.63 40.58 8.68
CA GLY A 199 -42.08 39.24 9.12
C GLY A 199 -42.46 38.26 8.02
N ASN A 200 -41.73 38.19 6.90
CA ASN A 200 -42.09 37.32 5.78
C ASN A 200 -40.98 36.31 5.44
N ARG A 201 -41.16 35.06 5.92
CA ARG A 201 -40.35 33.90 5.53
C ARG A 201 -40.58 33.58 4.05
N ASN A 202 -39.60 33.93 3.20
CA ASN A 202 -39.39 33.19 1.97
C ASN A 202 -38.31 32.13 2.23
N ASP A 203 -38.68 30.85 2.11
CA ASP A 203 -37.74 29.74 1.97
C ASP A 203 -36.83 30.05 0.76
N LYS A 204 -35.69 30.69 1.01
CA LYS A 204 -34.64 30.85 0.01
C LYS A 204 -34.05 29.46 -0.23
N ASN A 205 -34.32 28.94 -1.43
CA ASN A 205 -33.83 27.67 -1.95
C ASN A 205 -32.38 27.36 -1.54
N ASN A 206 -32.14 26.09 -1.17
CA ASN A 206 -30.83 25.46 -0.88
C ASN A 206 -29.80 25.47 -2.05
N ASP A 207 -29.95 26.36 -3.02
CA ASP A 207 -29.08 26.56 -4.19
C ASP A 207 -28.31 27.91 -4.10
N ALA A 208 -28.04 28.41 -2.89
CA ALA A 208 -27.32 29.66 -2.68
C ALA A 208 -25.85 29.55 -3.13
N GLU A 209 -25.44 30.41 -4.06
CA GLU A 209 -24.04 30.53 -4.45
C GLU A 209 -23.18 31.02 -3.27
N LEU A 210 -22.02 30.40 -3.05
CA LEU A 210 -21.05 30.83 -2.03
C LEU A 210 -20.71 32.32 -2.15
N SER A 211 -20.70 33.02 -1.01
CA SER A 211 -20.28 34.43 -0.93
C SER A 211 -18.79 34.61 -1.26
N GLU A 212 -18.36 35.85 -1.51
CA GLU A 212 -16.93 36.16 -1.73
C GLU A 212 -16.05 35.71 -0.54
N GLU A 213 -16.50 35.96 0.69
CA GLU A 213 -15.76 35.59 1.90
C GLU A 213 -15.71 34.07 2.09
N GLU A 214 -16.81 33.35 1.79
CA GLU A 214 -16.85 31.89 1.83
C GLU A 214 -15.94 31.27 0.76
N LEU A 215 -15.88 31.86 -0.45
CA LEU A 215 -14.96 31.46 -1.51
C LEU A 215 -13.50 31.64 -1.10
N ILE A 216 -13.14 32.79 -0.50
CA ILE A 216 -11.79 33.02 0.01
C ILE A 216 -11.48 32.01 1.12
N ALA A 217 -12.39 31.83 2.08
CA ALA A 217 -12.20 30.94 3.23
C ALA A 217 -11.98 29.49 2.79
N VAL A 218 -12.85 28.94 1.92
CA VAL A 218 -12.76 27.53 1.51
C VAL A 218 -11.48 27.23 0.73
N VAL A 219 -11.04 28.14 -0.15
CA VAL A 219 -9.78 28.00 -0.89
C VAL A 219 -8.58 28.10 0.06
N THR A 220 -8.66 28.99 1.05
CA THR A 220 -7.61 29.18 2.05
C THR A 220 -7.46 27.96 2.96
N LEU A 221 -8.56 27.37 3.43
CA LEU A 221 -8.55 26.13 4.23
C LEU A 221 -7.86 24.99 3.48
N CYS A 222 -8.17 24.79 2.19
CA CYS A 222 -7.51 23.79 1.36
C CYS A 222 -5.99 24.01 1.22
N ASN A 223 -5.54 25.26 1.15
CA ASN A 223 -4.12 25.60 1.05
C ASN A 223 -3.39 25.47 2.39
N ARG A 224 -4.03 25.87 3.50
CA ARG A 224 -3.51 25.73 4.86
C ARG A 224 -3.39 24.27 5.27
N SER A 225 -4.39 23.44 4.96
CA SER A 225 -4.34 21.98 5.13
C SER A 225 -3.11 21.37 4.46
N LYS A 226 -2.83 21.74 3.20
CA LYS A 226 -1.63 21.31 2.48
C LYS A 226 -0.33 21.78 3.15
N ALA A 227 -0.31 23.02 3.65
CA ALA A 227 0.87 23.56 4.33
C ALA A 227 1.19 22.77 5.60
N LYS A 228 0.18 22.53 6.44
CA LYS A 228 0.28 21.74 7.66
C LYS A 228 0.70 20.28 7.40
N LEU A 229 0.19 19.66 6.33
CA LEU A 229 0.63 18.32 5.91
C LEU A 229 2.11 18.25 5.52
N ARG A 230 2.65 19.32 4.91
CA ARG A 230 4.06 19.38 4.52
C ARG A 230 4.98 19.64 5.71
N ASP A 231 4.51 20.35 6.72
CA ASP A 231 5.26 20.68 7.93
C ASP A 231 5.33 19.49 8.91
N TRP A 232 4.37 18.56 8.84
CA TRP A 232 4.23 17.36 9.69
C TRP A 232 4.04 17.62 11.20
N GLU A 233 4.02 18.88 11.66
CA GLU A 233 3.80 19.25 13.07
C GLU A 233 2.30 19.20 13.46
N ASP A 234 1.38 19.60 12.58
CA ASP A 234 -0.07 19.72 12.86
C ASP A 234 -0.95 18.92 11.88
N LEU A 235 -0.89 17.59 11.94
CA LEU A 235 -1.70 16.71 11.10
C LEU A 235 -3.20 16.76 11.43
N LEU A 236 -3.55 16.97 12.70
CA LEU A 236 -4.95 17.06 13.14
C LEU A 236 -5.60 18.37 12.66
N GLY A 237 -4.92 19.50 12.78
CA GLY A 237 -5.40 20.76 12.23
C GLY A 237 -5.43 20.75 10.70
N ALA A 238 -4.56 19.99 10.04
CA ALA A 238 -4.67 19.78 8.59
C ALA A 238 -5.97 19.04 8.19
N LEU A 239 -6.38 18.06 9.01
CA LEU A 239 -7.63 17.33 8.81
C LEU A 239 -8.84 18.23 9.10
N GLU A 240 -8.82 19.00 10.19
CA GLU A 240 -9.88 19.94 10.55
C GLU A 240 -10.12 20.97 9.44
N ASP A 241 -9.04 21.51 8.86
CA ASP A 241 -9.11 22.44 7.73
C ASP A 241 -9.77 21.80 6.51
N ALA A 242 -9.39 20.56 6.20
CA ALA A 242 -9.95 19.83 5.07
C ALA A 242 -11.44 19.50 5.27
N ILE A 243 -11.82 19.04 6.47
CA ILE A 243 -13.23 18.75 6.81
C ILE A 243 -14.07 20.04 6.75
N SER A 244 -13.55 21.14 7.29
CA SER A 244 -14.20 22.45 7.22
C SER A 244 -14.41 22.88 5.76
N ALA A 245 -13.40 22.68 4.90
CA ALA A 245 -13.54 22.96 3.48
C ALA A 245 -14.61 22.09 2.80
N THR A 246 -14.73 20.81 3.15
CA THR A 246 -15.81 19.94 2.64
C THR A 246 -17.18 20.27 3.22
N THR A 247 -17.24 20.95 4.36
CA THR A 247 -18.51 21.39 4.96
C THR A 247 -19.03 22.64 4.25
N ILE A 248 -18.14 23.58 3.91
CA ILE A 248 -18.47 24.81 3.19
C ILE A 248 -18.75 24.52 1.71
N ALA A 249 -17.91 23.70 1.05
CA ALA A 249 -18.08 23.32 -0.35
C ALA A 249 -18.11 21.78 -0.50
N PRO A 250 -19.26 21.13 -0.19
CA PRO A 250 -19.39 19.68 -0.20
C PRO A 250 -19.28 19.05 -1.60
N ASP A 251 -19.51 19.85 -2.64
CA ASP A 251 -19.45 19.49 -4.05
C ASP A 251 -18.09 19.80 -4.71
N TRP A 252 -17.08 20.23 -3.95
CA TRP A 252 -15.75 20.53 -4.48
C TRP A 252 -14.77 19.36 -4.32
N SER A 253 -14.30 18.84 -5.45
CA SER A 253 -13.40 17.68 -5.50
C SER A 253 -12.07 17.94 -4.76
N LYS A 254 -11.49 19.14 -4.89
CA LYS A 254 -10.20 19.46 -4.26
C LYS A 254 -10.26 19.43 -2.73
N ALA A 255 -11.39 19.80 -2.13
CA ALA A 255 -11.57 19.67 -0.68
C ALA A 255 -11.55 18.19 -0.25
N ARG A 256 -12.23 17.32 -1.01
CA ARG A 256 -12.17 15.86 -0.80
C ARG A 256 -10.77 15.29 -0.98
N PHE A 257 -10.01 15.80 -1.95
CA PHE A 257 -8.60 15.43 -2.15
C PHE A 257 -7.76 15.74 -0.91
N ARG A 258 -7.91 16.95 -0.34
CA ARG A 258 -7.20 17.34 0.89
C ARG A 258 -7.61 16.50 2.10
N CYS A 259 -8.90 16.17 2.24
CA CYS A 259 -9.35 15.23 3.26
C CYS A 259 -8.68 13.87 3.11
N GLY A 260 -8.58 13.35 1.88
CA GLY A 260 -7.90 12.10 1.58
C GLY A 260 -6.42 12.11 2.02
N GLU A 261 -5.68 13.18 1.68
CA GLU A 261 -4.29 13.33 2.12
C GLU A 261 -4.16 13.39 3.65
N ALA A 262 -5.03 14.14 4.32
CA ALA A 262 -4.99 14.30 5.77
C ALA A 262 -5.34 13.00 6.52
N TYR A 263 -6.39 12.29 6.09
CA TYR A 263 -6.72 10.98 6.63
C TYR A 263 -5.60 9.96 6.41
N ALA A 264 -4.99 9.95 5.23
CA ALA A 264 -3.86 9.07 4.94
C ALA A 264 -2.64 9.36 5.84
N ALA A 265 -2.31 10.64 6.06
CA ALA A 265 -1.23 11.04 6.96
C ALA A 265 -1.47 10.58 8.42
N LEU A 266 -2.74 10.49 8.84
CA LEU A 266 -3.16 9.97 10.14
C LEU A 266 -3.36 8.44 10.16
N SER A 267 -3.02 7.74 9.07
CA SER A 267 -3.24 6.29 8.90
C SER A 267 -4.70 5.85 8.97
N ALA A 268 -5.64 6.76 8.74
CA ALA A 268 -7.08 6.49 8.65
C ALA A 268 -7.45 6.08 7.21
N TRP A 269 -6.94 4.93 6.77
CA TRP A 269 -6.91 4.54 5.35
C TRP A 269 -8.29 4.48 4.70
N SER A 270 -9.28 3.88 5.36
CA SER A 270 -10.63 3.71 4.80
C SER A 270 -11.36 5.04 4.62
N LEU A 271 -11.24 5.95 5.59
CA LEU A 271 -11.79 7.31 5.50
C LEU A 271 -11.10 8.12 4.40
N ALA A 272 -9.78 7.91 4.22
CA ALA A 272 -9.03 8.53 3.13
C ALA A 272 -9.58 8.08 1.77
N VAL A 273 -9.72 6.76 1.57
CA VAL A 273 -10.26 6.18 0.34
C VAL A 273 -11.70 6.63 0.09
N ALA A 274 -12.57 6.56 1.09
CA ALA A 274 -13.97 7.01 0.97
C ALA A 274 -14.06 8.48 0.53
N SER A 275 -13.23 9.35 1.13
CA SER A 275 -13.17 10.76 0.74
C SER A 275 -12.74 10.94 -0.71
N LEU A 276 -11.71 10.21 -1.14
CA LEU A 276 -11.19 10.28 -2.51
C LEU A 276 -12.18 9.72 -3.54
N ARG A 277 -12.92 8.65 -3.23
CA ARG A 277 -13.97 8.12 -4.12
C ARG A 277 -15.10 9.11 -4.36
N VAL A 278 -15.50 9.88 -3.35
CA VAL A 278 -16.45 10.99 -3.57
C VAL A 278 -15.83 12.05 -4.45
N GLY A 279 -14.57 12.43 -4.19
CA GLY A 279 -13.84 13.38 -5.00
C GLY A 279 -13.74 12.99 -6.48
N GLU A 280 -13.42 11.72 -6.79
CA GLU A 280 -13.38 11.19 -8.16
C GLU A 280 -14.70 11.40 -8.91
N LYS A 281 -15.84 11.16 -8.24
CA LYS A 281 -17.17 11.34 -8.84
C LYS A 281 -17.53 12.82 -9.01
N LEU A 282 -17.12 13.69 -8.08
CA LEU A 282 -17.34 15.13 -8.17
C LEU A 282 -16.58 15.76 -9.35
N VAL A 283 -15.38 15.26 -9.68
CA VAL A 283 -14.60 15.74 -10.84
C VAL A 283 -15.40 15.69 -12.14
N GLU A 284 -16.24 14.67 -12.34
CA GLU A 284 -17.08 14.54 -13.54
C GLU A 284 -18.10 15.69 -13.69
N CYS A 285 -18.43 16.36 -12.58
CA CYS A 285 -19.37 17.47 -12.50
C CYS A 285 -18.69 18.85 -12.56
N GLU A 286 -17.36 18.94 -12.54
CA GLU A 286 -16.62 20.21 -12.49
C GLU A 286 -16.21 20.72 -13.89
N LYS A 287 -16.33 22.04 -14.11
CA LYS A 287 -15.74 22.74 -15.26
C LYS A 287 -14.45 23.45 -14.85
N GLY A 288 -13.39 23.28 -15.64
CA GLY A 288 -12.14 24.04 -15.50
C GLY A 288 -11.13 23.47 -14.49
N SER A 289 -11.35 22.27 -13.96
CA SER A 289 -10.44 21.64 -13.01
C SER A 289 -9.12 21.22 -13.70
N SER A 290 -7.99 21.70 -13.19
CA SER A 290 -6.69 21.06 -13.39
C SER A 290 -6.65 19.80 -12.52
N VAL A 291 -7.35 18.76 -12.97
CA VAL A 291 -7.63 17.56 -12.16
C VAL A 291 -6.33 16.98 -11.60
N GLN A 292 -6.14 17.11 -10.28
CA GLN A 292 -5.10 16.37 -9.58
C GLN A 292 -5.52 14.89 -9.60
N PRO A 293 -4.68 13.97 -10.08
CA PRO A 293 -5.13 12.60 -10.31
C PRO A 293 -5.34 11.89 -8.97
N PHE A 294 -6.61 11.80 -8.54
CA PHE A 294 -7.06 10.99 -7.41
C PHE A 294 -6.54 9.55 -7.49
N LYS A 295 -6.44 9.01 -8.71
CA LYS A 295 -5.87 7.69 -8.99
C LYS A 295 -4.47 7.51 -8.42
N ASP A 296 -3.59 8.48 -8.60
CA ASP A 296 -2.20 8.40 -8.12
C ASP A 296 -2.15 8.39 -6.59
N LEU A 297 -2.97 9.22 -5.94
CA LEU A 297 -3.04 9.27 -4.48
C LEU A 297 -3.66 7.98 -3.91
N LEU A 298 -4.71 7.47 -4.55
CA LEU A 298 -5.30 6.17 -4.21
C LEU A 298 -4.30 5.02 -4.34
N ASP A 299 -3.40 5.07 -5.34
CA ASP A 299 -2.33 4.09 -5.50
C ASP A 299 -1.36 4.12 -4.33
N VAL A 300 -0.89 5.30 -3.94
CA VAL A 300 0.01 5.48 -2.81
C VAL A 300 -0.65 5.00 -1.51
N ILE A 301 -1.88 5.43 -1.26
CA ILE A 301 -2.64 5.07 -0.06
C ILE A 301 -2.88 3.56 -0.01
N ALA A 302 -3.26 2.93 -1.12
CA ALA A 302 -3.54 1.50 -1.13
C ALA A 302 -2.31 0.66 -0.79
N ILE A 303 -1.14 1.03 -1.32
CA ILE A 303 0.11 0.32 -1.00
C ILE A 303 0.55 0.57 0.45
N GLN A 304 0.42 1.80 0.95
CA GLN A 304 0.70 2.11 2.36
C GLN A 304 -0.24 1.35 3.29
N ALA A 305 -1.54 1.39 3.04
CA ALA A 305 -2.56 0.66 3.78
C ALA A 305 -2.24 -0.84 3.81
N ALA A 306 -1.92 -1.44 2.66
CA ALA A 306 -1.58 -2.86 2.56
C ALA A 306 -0.31 -3.22 3.36
N LYS A 307 0.71 -2.36 3.38
CA LYS A 307 1.90 -2.55 4.25
C LYS A 307 1.54 -2.63 5.73
N TYR A 308 0.48 -1.93 6.16
CA TYR A 308 -0.08 -2.01 7.52
C TYR A 308 -1.17 -3.08 7.69
N GLY A 309 -1.41 -3.91 6.68
CA GLY A 309 -2.42 -4.98 6.71
C GLY A 309 -3.86 -4.51 6.47
N SER A 310 -4.05 -3.28 5.98
CA SER A 310 -5.37 -2.76 5.63
C SER A 310 -5.71 -2.97 4.15
N PRO A 311 -6.94 -3.39 3.82
CA PRO A 311 -7.45 -3.54 2.45
C PRO A 311 -7.96 -2.26 1.81
N ALA A 312 -7.85 -1.12 2.50
CA ALA A 312 -8.27 0.16 1.98
C ALA A 312 -7.64 0.45 0.59
N GLY A 313 -8.50 0.81 -0.36
CA GLY A 313 -8.15 1.04 -1.75
C GLY A 313 -8.39 -0.19 -2.63
N PHE A 314 -8.50 -1.38 -2.07
CA PHE A 314 -8.96 -2.58 -2.80
C PHE A 314 -10.44 -2.85 -2.50
N ASP A 315 -11.24 -1.80 -2.67
CA ASP A 315 -12.68 -1.66 -2.44
C ASP A 315 -13.53 -2.13 -3.64
N GLY A 316 -12.90 -2.70 -4.67
CA GLY A 316 -13.57 -3.20 -5.85
C GLY A 316 -14.19 -4.60 -5.68
N ARG A 317 -14.56 -5.17 -6.81
CA ARG A 317 -15.18 -6.50 -6.91
C ARG A 317 -14.15 -7.58 -6.61
N VAL A 318 -14.62 -8.76 -6.21
CA VAL A 318 -13.80 -9.96 -6.10
C VAL A 318 -13.94 -10.79 -7.38
N ILE A 319 -12.82 -11.16 -7.97
CA ILE A 319 -12.71 -12.06 -9.13
C ILE A 319 -12.03 -13.35 -8.68
N TYR A 320 -12.75 -14.46 -8.75
CA TYR A 320 -12.29 -15.78 -8.36
C TYR A 320 -11.62 -16.50 -9.52
N VAL A 321 -10.34 -16.83 -9.39
CA VAL A 321 -9.61 -17.60 -10.40
C VAL A 321 -9.68 -19.06 -10.05
N ARG A 322 -10.27 -19.85 -10.95
CA ARG A 322 -10.43 -21.30 -10.77
C ARG A 322 -9.11 -22.01 -11.07
N SER A 323 -8.89 -23.16 -10.43
CA SER A 323 -7.71 -23.98 -10.69
C SER A 323 -7.79 -24.65 -12.06
N ALA A 324 -6.66 -24.68 -12.76
CA ALA A 324 -6.41 -25.47 -13.97
C ALA A 324 -6.11 -26.96 -13.67
N GLY A 325 -5.93 -27.32 -12.39
CA GLY A 325 -5.66 -28.69 -11.97
C GLY A 325 -4.41 -29.28 -12.62
N GLU A 326 -4.47 -30.57 -12.96
CA GLU A 326 -3.37 -31.30 -13.58
C GLU A 326 -3.05 -30.85 -15.01
N GLU A 327 -3.91 -30.07 -15.65
CA GLU A 327 -3.65 -29.55 -17.00
C GLU A 327 -2.90 -28.21 -16.99
N ALA A 328 -2.63 -27.66 -15.79
CA ALA A 328 -1.91 -26.40 -15.64
C ALA A 328 -0.53 -26.45 -16.31
N TRP A 329 0.25 -27.53 -16.17
CA TRP A 329 1.57 -27.64 -16.79
C TRP A 329 1.53 -27.64 -18.33
N LEU A 330 0.37 -27.96 -18.94
CA LEU A 330 0.15 -27.92 -20.38
C LEU A 330 -0.22 -26.52 -20.91
N GLY A 331 -0.24 -25.49 -20.06
CA GLY A 331 -0.63 -24.15 -20.51
C GLY A 331 -2.14 -23.95 -20.61
N LYS A 332 -2.97 -24.86 -20.09
CA LYS A 332 -4.42 -24.78 -20.23
C LYS A 332 -5.07 -23.98 -19.12
N GLU A 333 -6.22 -23.39 -19.46
CA GLU A 333 -7.11 -22.72 -18.53
C GLU A 333 -7.88 -23.73 -17.66
N ALA A 334 -8.51 -23.24 -16.59
CA ALA A 334 -9.47 -24.02 -15.81
C ALA A 334 -10.55 -24.66 -16.69
N PRO A 335 -11.03 -25.88 -16.37
CA PRO A 335 -12.12 -26.52 -17.10
C PRO A 335 -13.34 -25.63 -17.21
N THR A 336 -14.13 -25.75 -18.28
CA THR A 336 -15.37 -24.99 -18.40
C THR A 336 -16.40 -25.45 -17.36
N ASN A 337 -17.15 -24.50 -16.79
CA ASN A 337 -18.27 -24.76 -15.89
C ASN A 337 -19.47 -23.93 -16.34
N ALA A 338 -20.54 -24.59 -16.76
CA ALA A 338 -21.75 -23.96 -17.28
C ALA A 338 -22.48 -23.04 -16.28
N GLU A 339 -22.23 -23.17 -14.98
CA GLU A 339 -22.79 -22.28 -13.96
C GLU A 339 -22.16 -20.88 -13.98
N PHE A 340 -20.88 -20.79 -14.37
CA PHE A 340 -20.10 -19.56 -14.30
C PHE A 340 -19.69 -19.03 -15.68
N ASP A 341 -19.40 -19.93 -16.62
CA ASP A 341 -18.93 -19.60 -17.94
C ASP A 341 -20.12 -19.45 -18.88
N VAL A 342 -20.34 -18.22 -19.35
CA VAL A 342 -21.34 -17.95 -20.38
C VAL A 342 -20.91 -18.62 -21.69
N THR A 343 -21.71 -19.56 -22.19
CA THR A 343 -21.47 -20.22 -23.48
C THR A 343 -21.53 -19.21 -24.63
N ASP A 344 -20.74 -19.44 -25.68
CA ASP A 344 -20.54 -18.49 -26.81
C ASP A 344 -21.81 -18.05 -27.54
N GLU A 345 -22.96 -18.70 -27.32
CA GLU A 345 -24.26 -18.25 -27.86
C GLU A 345 -24.67 -16.84 -27.38
N HIS A 346 -24.09 -16.34 -26.28
CA HIS A 346 -24.35 -14.97 -25.77
C HIS A 346 -23.19 -13.99 -26.00
N LYS A 347 -22.06 -14.42 -26.58
CA LYS A 347 -20.90 -13.54 -26.88
C LYS A 347 -21.01 -12.83 -28.22
N ASN A 348 -21.92 -13.25 -29.10
CA ASN A 348 -22.30 -12.49 -30.30
C ASN A 348 -23.57 -11.68 -30.01
N PRO A 349 -23.49 -10.40 -29.65
CA PRO A 349 -24.64 -9.53 -29.82
C PRO A 349 -24.86 -9.45 -31.33
N ILE A 350 -25.85 -10.19 -31.83
CA ILE A 350 -26.35 -10.03 -33.19
C ILE A 350 -26.63 -8.53 -33.38
N ASN A 351 -25.77 -7.88 -34.14
CA ASN A 351 -26.01 -6.68 -34.94
C ASN A 351 -27.24 -5.86 -34.50
N THR A 352 -27.14 -5.14 -33.37
CA THR A 352 -28.24 -4.29 -32.87
C THR A 352 -28.22 -2.87 -33.46
N GLU A 353 -27.72 -2.68 -34.69
CA GLU A 353 -27.89 -1.41 -35.42
C GLU A 353 -29.28 -1.25 -36.08
N ARG A 354 -30.27 -2.09 -35.73
CA ARG A 354 -31.60 -2.03 -36.38
C ARG A 354 -32.85 -2.11 -35.51
N TYR A 355 -32.77 -1.94 -34.20
CA TYR A 355 -33.99 -1.97 -33.37
C TYR A 355 -34.21 -0.65 -32.62
N SER A 356 -35.32 -0.02 -32.99
CA SER A 356 -35.78 1.31 -32.60
C SER A 356 -36.26 1.40 -31.15
N LYS A 357 -36.00 2.57 -30.55
CA LYS A 357 -36.60 3.21 -29.37
C LYS A 357 -37.91 2.59 -28.86
N GLU A 358 -37.87 1.85 -27.75
CA GLU A 358 -38.96 1.78 -26.75
C GLU A 358 -38.37 1.54 -25.34
N ASP A 359 -38.94 2.25 -24.35
CA ASP A 359 -38.44 2.46 -22.98
C ASP A 359 -38.34 1.21 -22.07
N GLY A 360 -38.60 0.01 -22.58
CA GLY A 360 -38.50 -1.26 -21.83
C GLY A 360 -37.07 -1.80 -21.67
N HIS A 361 -36.16 -1.49 -22.59
CA HIS A 361 -34.83 -2.11 -22.64
C HIS A 361 -33.81 -1.52 -21.65
N MET A 362 -33.99 -0.27 -21.20
CA MET A 362 -33.14 0.30 -20.15
C MET A 362 -33.41 -0.34 -18.79
N ALA A 363 -34.65 -0.75 -18.51
CA ALA A 363 -34.99 -1.49 -17.31
C ALA A 363 -34.40 -2.90 -17.37
N GLU A 364 -34.42 -3.58 -18.51
CA GLU A 364 -33.85 -4.91 -18.68
C GLU A 364 -32.31 -4.91 -18.73
N ALA A 365 -31.68 -3.89 -19.32
CA ALA A 365 -30.25 -3.66 -19.24
C ALA A 365 -29.80 -3.32 -17.81
N ARG A 366 -30.58 -2.52 -17.08
CA ARG A 366 -30.37 -2.27 -15.64
C ARG A 366 -30.57 -3.54 -14.82
N ARG A 367 -31.58 -4.37 -15.13
CA ARG A 367 -31.82 -5.66 -14.47
C ARG A 367 -30.70 -6.64 -14.75
N LYS A 368 -30.23 -6.76 -16.00
CA LYS A 368 -29.06 -7.58 -16.37
C LYS A 368 -27.78 -7.06 -15.71
N ALA A 369 -27.60 -5.74 -15.58
CA ALA A 369 -26.49 -5.13 -14.84
C ALA A 369 -26.60 -5.35 -13.31
N GLU A 370 -27.81 -5.35 -12.74
CA GLU A 370 -28.07 -5.68 -11.33
C GLU A 370 -27.93 -7.18 -11.04
N VAL A 371 -28.30 -8.05 -11.98
CA VAL A 371 -28.07 -9.49 -11.89
C VAL A 371 -26.56 -9.79 -12.02
N ASN A 372 -25.84 -9.14 -12.95
CA ASN A 372 -24.38 -9.24 -13.06
C ASN A 372 -23.62 -8.67 -11.85
N LYS A 373 -24.25 -7.78 -11.07
CA LYS A 373 -23.69 -7.32 -9.78
C LYS A 373 -23.81 -8.36 -8.66
N LYS A 374 -24.63 -9.41 -8.83
CA LYS A 374 -24.88 -10.46 -7.82
C LYS A 374 -24.24 -11.81 -8.13
N THR A 375 -23.81 -12.06 -9.36
CA THR A 375 -23.06 -13.27 -9.73
C THR A 375 -21.58 -13.09 -9.35
N ALA A 376 -21.01 -14.09 -8.67
CA ALA A 376 -19.58 -14.14 -8.41
C ALA A 376 -18.81 -14.11 -9.75
N LEU A 377 -17.82 -13.22 -9.87
CA LEU A 377 -17.02 -13.14 -11.09
C LEU A 377 -15.99 -14.27 -11.05
N HIS A 378 -16.03 -15.17 -12.03
CA HIS A 378 -15.05 -16.24 -12.14
C HIS A 378 -14.20 -16.05 -13.39
N ALA A 379 -12.90 -16.27 -13.23
CA ALA A 379 -11.94 -16.36 -14.32
C ALA A 379 -11.41 -17.79 -14.41
N ARG A 380 -11.15 -18.25 -15.63
CA ARG A 380 -10.52 -19.53 -15.93
C ARG A 380 -8.99 -19.46 -15.90
N SER A 381 -8.43 -18.25 -15.99
CA SER A 381 -6.99 -18.01 -15.89
C SER A 381 -6.69 -16.69 -15.16
N ILE A 382 -5.45 -16.55 -14.70
CA ILE A 382 -5.00 -15.32 -14.04
C ILE A 382 -4.96 -14.16 -15.04
N ARG A 383 -4.62 -14.46 -16.30
CA ARG A 383 -4.66 -13.51 -17.41
C ARG A 383 -6.05 -12.90 -17.57
N GLU A 384 -7.06 -13.76 -17.71
CA GLU A 384 -8.45 -13.34 -17.86
C GLU A 384 -8.90 -12.50 -16.66
N ALA A 385 -8.52 -12.92 -15.44
CA ALA A 385 -8.84 -12.17 -14.23
C ALA A 385 -8.26 -10.75 -14.24
N VAL A 386 -6.98 -10.60 -14.62
CA VAL A 386 -6.32 -9.29 -14.72
C VAL A 386 -6.91 -8.45 -15.86
N GLU A 387 -7.35 -9.07 -16.96
CA GLU A 387 -8.03 -8.39 -18.07
C GLU A 387 -9.39 -7.84 -17.64
N MET A 388 -10.20 -8.64 -16.92
CA MET A 388 -11.52 -8.26 -16.37
C MET A 388 -11.45 -7.23 -15.23
N ALA A 389 -10.32 -7.18 -14.52
CA ALA A 389 -10.16 -6.34 -13.35
C ALA A 389 -10.13 -4.84 -13.68
N SER A 390 -10.82 -4.07 -12.84
CA SER A 390 -10.76 -2.61 -12.74
C SER A 390 -9.94 -2.19 -11.52
N ASP A 391 -9.64 -0.89 -11.42
CA ASP A 391 -8.88 -0.35 -10.29
C ASP A 391 -9.62 -0.53 -8.96
N GLY A 392 -8.95 -1.18 -8.01
CA GLY A 392 -9.47 -1.54 -6.70
C GLY A 392 -10.00 -2.98 -6.64
N ASP A 393 -10.14 -3.70 -7.77
CA ASP A 393 -10.60 -5.09 -7.75
C ASP A 393 -9.60 -6.02 -7.05
N LYS A 394 -10.15 -7.06 -6.42
CA LYS A 394 -9.42 -8.14 -5.76
C LYS A 394 -9.50 -9.39 -6.63
N ILE A 395 -8.37 -10.04 -6.86
CA ILE A 395 -8.25 -11.29 -7.61
C ILE A 395 -7.87 -12.37 -6.61
N LEU A 396 -8.78 -13.31 -6.34
CA LEU A 396 -8.56 -14.42 -5.43
C LEU A 396 -8.25 -15.69 -6.23
N LEU A 397 -7.04 -16.22 -6.09
CA LEU A 397 -6.65 -17.51 -6.62
C LEU A 397 -7.18 -18.59 -5.68
N LEU A 398 -8.19 -19.35 -6.12
CA LEU A 398 -8.75 -20.46 -5.33
C LEU A 398 -7.71 -21.56 -5.15
N ARG A 399 -7.83 -22.38 -4.10
CA ARG A 399 -6.87 -23.49 -3.89
C ARG A 399 -6.69 -24.35 -5.16
N GLY A 400 -5.45 -24.60 -5.52
CA GLY A 400 -5.01 -25.44 -6.62
C GLY A 400 -3.89 -24.81 -7.45
N THR A 401 -3.65 -25.41 -8.62
CA THR A 401 -2.67 -24.92 -9.59
C THR A 401 -3.34 -24.05 -10.65
N HIS A 402 -2.75 -22.90 -10.97
CA HIS A 402 -3.23 -21.93 -11.96
C HIS A 402 -2.15 -21.69 -13.01
N ASN A 403 -2.53 -21.13 -14.16
CA ASN A 403 -1.60 -20.75 -15.21
C ASN A 403 -1.98 -19.38 -15.82
N GLY A 404 -1.00 -18.68 -16.40
CA GLY A 404 -1.18 -17.53 -17.30
C GLY A 404 -1.31 -17.90 -18.80
N CYS A 405 -1.44 -19.20 -19.09
CA CYS A 405 -1.54 -19.81 -20.43
C CYS A 405 -0.29 -19.65 -21.29
N GLY A 406 0.90 -19.77 -20.66
CA GLY A 406 2.19 -19.72 -21.37
C GLY A 406 2.63 -18.31 -21.83
N GLU A 407 1.90 -17.28 -21.46
CA GLU A 407 2.16 -15.90 -21.86
C GLU A 407 2.16 -14.96 -20.64
N THR A 408 2.91 -13.86 -20.69
CA THR A 408 3.00 -12.89 -19.60
C THR A 408 1.66 -12.25 -19.24
N VAL A 409 1.32 -12.26 -17.95
CA VAL A 409 0.19 -11.50 -17.40
C VAL A 409 0.66 -10.09 -17.04
N CYS A 410 0.17 -9.11 -17.79
CA CYS A 410 0.52 -7.70 -17.62
C CYS A 410 -0.40 -7.02 -16.60
N VAL A 411 0.11 -6.80 -15.38
CA VAL A 411 -0.63 -6.12 -14.32
C VAL A 411 -0.50 -4.61 -14.50
N THR A 412 -1.53 -4.03 -15.11
CA THR A 412 -1.62 -2.59 -15.46
C THR A 412 -2.64 -1.82 -14.62
N LYS A 413 -3.39 -2.52 -13.75
CA LYS A 413 -4.41 -1.96 -12.86
C LYS A 413 -4.00 -2.11 -11.40
N ARG A 414 -4.62 -1.32 -10.52
CA ARG A 414 -4.42 -1.41 -9.07
C ARG A 414 -5.29 -2.54 -8.57
N VAL A 415 -4.68 -3.70 -8.46
CA VAL A 415 -5.36 -4.93 -8.06
C VAL A 415 -4.62 -5.56 -6.90
N TRP A 416 -5.38 -6.27 -6.07
CA TRP A 416 -4.81 -7.15 -5.07
C TRP A 416 -5.00 -8.59 -5.54
N ILE A 417 -3.90 -9.26 -5.89
CA ILE A 417 -3.88 -10.69 -6.22
C ILE A 417 -3.53 -11.49 -4.97
N LYS A 418 -4.44 -12.33 -4.48
CA LYS A 418 -4.26 -13.11 -3.24
C LYS A 418 -4.46 -14.60 -3.51
N GLY A 419 -3.60 -15.45 -2.98
CA GLY A 419 -3.86 -16.88 -2.92
C GLY A 419 -4.73 -17.27 -1.73
N GLU A 420 -5.69 -18.17 -1.96
CA GLU A 420 -6.53 -18.78 -0.92
C GLU A 420 -5.75 -19.85 -0.15
N GLY A 421 -5.99 -19.93 1.16
CA GLY A 421 -5.42 -20.99 2.00
C GLY A 421 -4.00 -20.71 2.48
N ALA A 422 -3.25 -21.77 2.81
CA ALA A 422 -1.86 -21.66 3.20
C ALA A 422 -0.93 -21.48 1.99
N LEU A 423 0.29 -20.97 2.21
CA LEU A 423 1.29 -20.85 1.14
C LEU A 423 1.52 -22.21 0.44
N LYS A 424 1.56 -22.20 -0.89
CA LYS A 424 1.57 -23.36 -1.81
C LYS A 424 0.23 -24.07 -2.04
N GLU A 425 -0.86 -23.66 -1.37
CA GLU A 425 -2.19 -24.14 -1.74
C GLU A 425 -2.74 -23.42 -2.97
N ALA A 426 -2.26 -22.20 -3.27
CA ALA A 426 -2.52 -21.49 -4.51
C ALA A 426 -1.20 -21.28 -5.26
N THR A 427 -0.91 -22.16 -6.22
CA THR A 427 0.33 -22.17 -7.00
C THR A 427 0.06 -21.72 -8.43
N ILE A 428 0.92 -20.85 -8.96
CA ILE A 428 0.98 -20.50 -10.36
C ILE A 428 2.07 -21.35 -11.01
N ASP A 429 1.67 -22.33 -11.82
CA ASP A 429 2.59 -23.08 -12.67
C ASP A 429 2.71 -22.34 -14.02
N MET A 430 3.88 -21.76 -14.27
CA MET A 430 4.19 -21.06 -15.50
C MET A 430 5.35 -21.73 -16.24
N ARG A 431 5.04 -22.33 -17.39
CA ARG A 431 6.02 -22.91 -18.33
C ARG A 431 6.10 -22.01 -19.57
N ALA A 432 7.00 -21.02 -19.55
CA ALA A 432 7.07 -20.01 -20.61
C ALA A 432 8.46 -19.37 -20.75
N ASN A 433 8.75 -18.80 -21.93
CA ASN A 433 9.94 -17.98 -22.16
C ASN A 433 9.68 -16.48 -21.96
N SER A 434 8.71 -16.17 -21.11
CA SER A 434 8.32 -14.81 -20.74
C SER A 434 7.90 -14.81 -19.27
N PRO A 435 8.05 -13.70 -18.53
CA PRO A 435 7.74 -13.69 -17.11
C PRO A 435 6.28 -14.01 -16.83
N THR A 436 5.99 -14.60 -15.67
CA THR A 436 4.62 -14.79 -15.17
C THR A 436 3.92 -13.46 -15.08
N PHE A 437 4.51 -12.53 -14.32
CA PHE A 437 3.99 -11.17 -14.16
C PHE A 437 4.93 -10.14 -14.75
N ARG A 438 4.34 -9.21 -15.51
CA ARG A 438 4.91 -7.91 -15.80
C ARG A 438 4.05 -6.85 -15.12
N ILE A 439 4.53 -6.34 -14.00
CA ILE A 439 3.81 -5.36 -13.18
C ILE A 439 4.30 -3.96 -13.54
N THR A 440 3.36 -3.11 -13.97
CA THR A 440 3.66 -1.74 -14.42
C THR A 440 2.78 -0.69 -13.74
N ARG A 441 1.97 -1.10 -12.75
CA ARG A 441 1.13 -0.25 -11.93
C ARG A 441 1.09 -0.81 -10.51
N SER A 442 0.99 0.08 -9.52
CA SER A 442 0.91 -0.27 -8.10
C SER A 442 -0.10 -1.37 -7.85
N SER A 443 0.34 -2.47 -7.25
CA SER A 443 -0.47 -3.65 -6.98
C SER A 443 0.05 -4.37 -5.74
N VAL A 444 -0.81 -5.21 -5.17
CA VAL A 444 -0.45 -6.10 -4.06
C VAL A 444 -0.55 -7.54 -4.55
N VAL A 445 0.48 -8.33 -4.31
CA VAL A 445 0.44 -9.78 -4.50
C VAL A 445 0.72 -10.44 -3.17
N SER A 446 -0.19 -11.27 -2.66
CA SER A 446 -0.02 -11.88 -1.35
C SER A 446 -0.33 -13.36 -1.33
N ASN A 447 0.46 -14.15 -0.60
CA ASN A 447 0.20 -15.57 -0.37
C ASN A 447 0.11 -16.39 -1.68
N VAL A 448 1.03 -16.14 -2.61
CA VAL A 448 1.08 -16.85 -3.91
C VAL A 448 2.39 -17.60 -4.03
N ASP A 449 2.32 -18.85 -4.48
CA ASP A 449 3.49 -19.64 -4.85
C ASP A 449 3.68 -19.59 -6.37
N PHE A 450 4.84 -19.11 -6.82
CA PHE A 450 5.21 -19.04 -8.23
C PHE A 450 6.15 -20.21 -8.56
N ASP A 451 5.66 -21.20 -9.30
CA ASP A 451 6.48 -22.25 -9.90
C ASP A 451 6.74 -21.93 -11.37
N PHE A 452 7.86 -21.25 -11.63
CA PHE A 452 8.25 -20.83 -12.96
C PHE A 452 9.33 -21.73 -13.56
N SER A 453 9.11 -22.16 -14.80
CA SER A 453 10.16 -22.78 -15.62
C SER A 453 10.18 -22.27 -17.05
N GLY A 454 11.38 -21.91 -17.50
CA GLY A 454 11.65 -21.40 -18.85
C GLY A 454 12.77 -20.37 -18.84
N PHE A 455 13.05 -19.75 -19.98
CA PHE A 455 14.26 -18.91 -20.16
C PHE A 455 14.06 -17.41 -19.83
N ALA A 456 13.11 -17.08 -18.95
CA ALA A 456 12.85 -15.71 -18.50
C ALA A 456 12.82 -15.62 -16.97
N GLU A 457 12.77 -14.42 -16.41
CA GLU A 457 12.54 -14.23 -14.98
C GLU A 457 11.12 -14.63 -14.56
N SER A 458 10.87 -15.01 -13.29
CA SER A 458 9.51 -15.36 -12.84
C SER A 458 8.61 -14.12 -12.78
N VAL A 459 9.10 -13.04 -12.15
CA VAL A 459 8.37 -11.78 -12.04
C VAL A 459 9.26 -10.62 -12.45
N ARG A 460 8.70 -9.73 -13.27
CA ARG A 460 9.30 -8.45 -13.65
C ARG A 460 8.41 -7.29 -13.20
N ILE A 461 9.02 -6.38 -12.46
CA ILE A 461 8.41 -5.12 -12.03
C ILE A 461 9.15 -3.99 -12.74
N ALA A 462 8.44 -3.22 -13.55
CA ALA A 462 9.02 -2.18 -14.39
C ALA A 462 8.07 -1.00 -14.52
N GLN A 463 8.56 0.23 -14.31
CA GLN A 463 7.76 1.41 -14.64
C GLN A 463 7.78 1.58 -16.16
N MET A 464 6.61 1.51 -16.80
CA MET A 464 6.50 1.82 -18.22
C MET A 464 6.48 3.34 -18.41
N GLU A 465 7.37 3.88 -19.24
CA GLU A 465 7.35 5.28 -19.67
C GLU A 465 6.14 5.55 -20.58
N ARG A 466 4.93 5.61 -20.02
CA ARG A 466 3.76 6.10 -20.79
C ARG A 466 3.73 7.62 -20.78
N GLY A 467 4.48 8.22 -21.69
CA GLY A 467 4.30 9.61 -22.13
C GLY A 467 4.63 10.68 -21.07
N ASN A 468 4.94 11.87 -21.55
CA ASN A 468 5.21 13.04 -20.72
C ASN A 468 4.04 13.33 -19.75
N ILE A 469 4.11 12.92 -18.49
CA ILE A 469 3.49 13.67 -17.38
C ILE A 469 4.38 13.56 -16.12
N LEU A 470 4.93 14.71 -15.76
CA LEU A 470 5.34 15.32 -14.48
C LEU A 470 5.01 14.69 -13.11
N ASN A 471 4.41 13.50 -13.00
CA ASN A 471 4.08 12.94 -11.69
C ASN A 471 5.20 12.05 -11.18
N LYS A 472 6.03 12.61 -10.29
CA LYS A 472 6.94 11.90 -9.37
C LYS A 472 6.20 10.98 -8.38
N ASN A 473 4.97 10.55 -8.67
CA ASN A 473 4.21 9.68 -7.79
C ASN A 473 4.68 8.25 -7.99
N GLN A 474 5.22 7.71 -6.90
CA GLN A 474 6.03 6.50 -6.88
C GLN A 474 5.13 5.28 -7.09
N PHE A 475 5.14 4.76 -8.32
CA PHE A 475 4.70 3.40 -8.60
C PHE A 475 5.40 2.44 -7.63
N GLU A 476 4.63 1.74 -6.81
CA GLU A 476 5.16 0.76 -5.86
C GLU A 476 4.33 -0.52 -5.87
N THR A 477 5.00 -1.67 -5.88
CA THR A 477 4.37 -2.99 -5.73
C THR A 477 4.71 -3.59 -4.36
N LEU A 478 3.72 -4.16 -3.67
CA LEU A 478 3.95 -4.96 -2.48
C LEU A 478 3.77 -6.45 -2.81
N MET A 479 4.77 -7.26 -2.51
CA MET A 479 4.67 -8.72 -2.53
C MET A 479 4.85 -9.26 -1.13
N GLU A 480 3.84 -9.95 -0.62
CA GLU A 480 3.80 -10.40 0.77
C GLU A 480 3.53 -11.90 0.91
N GLY A 481 4.39 -12.61 1.66
CA GLY A 481 4.14 -14.02 1.96
C GLY A 481 4.16 -14.89 0.70
N CYS A 482 4.92 -14.50 -0.32
CA CYS A 482 5.00 -15.22 -1.58
C CYS A 482 6.24 -16.13 -1.64
N SER A 483 6.13 -17.19 -2.44
CA SER A 483 7.24 -18.10 -2.74
C SER A 483 7.56 -18.03 -4.23
N PHE A 484 8.83 -17.95 -4.58
CA PHE A 484 9.29 -17.85 -5.97
C PHE A 484 10.29 -18.95 -6.29
N THR A 485 9.97 -19.74 -7.30
CA THR A 485 10.87 -20.72 -7.91
C THR A 485 11.03 -20.36 -9.38
N CYS A 486 12.27 -20.11 -9.81
CA CYS A 486 12.58 -19.85 -11.22
C CYS A 486 13.75 -20.71 -11.69
N THR A 487 13.49 -21.66 -12.58
CA THR A 487 14.48 -22.66 -12.98
C THR A 487 15.34 -22.27 -14.18
N GLY A 488 15.14 -21.10 -14.81
CA GLY A 488 15.89 -20.76 -16.04
C GLY A 488 16.46 -19.34 -16.13
N CYS A 489 16.13 -18.41 -15.23
CA CYS A 489 16.75 -17.09 -15.17
C CYS A 489 16.76 -16.54 -13.73
N ASP A 490 16.59 -15.22 -13.56
CA ASP A 490 16.46 -14.59 -12.26
C ASP A 490 15.09 -14.88 -11.64
N GLY A 491 15.01 -15.01 -10.31
CA GLY A 491 13.73 -15.17 -9.60
C GLY A 491 12.87 -13.92 -9.77
N LEU A 492 13.43 -12.78 -9.36
CA LEU A 492 12.77 -11.47 -9.39
C LEU A 492 13.62 -10.45 -10.16
N VAL A 493 12.96 -9.60 -10.94
CA VAL A 493 13.59 -8.45 -11.61
C VAL A 493 12.82 -7.18 -11.31
N VAL A 494 13.49 -6.19 -10.72
CA VAL A 494 12.97 -4.84 -10.53
C VAL A 494 13.83 -3.90 -11.37
N THR A 495 13.22 -3.15 -12.28
CA THR A 495 13.96 -2.34 -13.26
C THR A 495 13.19 -1.08 -13.61
N ASP A 496 13.83 -0.15 -14.32
CA ASP A 496 13.19 0.98 -14.98
C ASP A 496 12.43 1.85 -13.96
N LYS A 497 13.13 2.38 -12.95
CA LYS A 497 12.58 3.25 -11.88
C LYS A 497 11.46 2.62 -11.03
N ALA A 498 11.21 1.33 -11.19
CA ALA A 498 10.21 0.60 -10.41
C ALA A 498 10.51 0.60 -8.92
N LYS A 499 9.48 0.75 -8.09
CA LYS A 499 9.57 0.47 -6.65
C LYS A 499 8.90 -0.84 -6.26
N ALA A 500 9.54 -1.61 -5.40
CA ALA A 500 8.97 -2.85 -4.88
C ALA A 500 9.34 -3.11 -3.42
N THR A 501 8.37 -3.55 -2.63
CA THR A 501 8.60 -4.11 -1.29
C THR A 501 8.25 -5.60 -1.31
N PHE A 502 9.20 -6.45 -0.92
CA PHE A 502 8.99 -7.87 -0.69
C PHE A 502 9.03 -8.12 0.82
N ARG A 503 7.96 -8.68 1.40
CA ARG A 503 7.85 -8.98 2.83
C ARG A 503 7.55 -10.46 3.04
N ASN A 504 8.27 -11.12 3.95
CA ASN A 504 8.04 -12.53 4.30
C ASN A 504 8.08 -13.46 3.07
N CYS A 505 8.95 -13.17 2.09
CA CYS A 505 9.03 -13.95 0.85
C CYS A 505 10.16 -14.97 0.88
N ASN A 506 9.96 -16.11 0.22
CA ASN A 506 11.01 -17.09 -0.06
C ASN A 506 11.35 -17.07 -1.55
N ILE A 507 12.60 -16.79 -1.91
CA ILE A 507 12.99 -16.47 -3.29
C ILE A 507 14.13 -17.38 -3.72
N THR A 508 13.93 -18.07 -4.84
CA THR A 508 14.94 -18.83 -5.55
C THR A 508 14.91 -18.52 -7.04
N GLY A 509 16.09 -18.43 -7.64
CA GLY A 509 16.23 -18.24 -9.08
C GLY A 509 17.50 -18.89 -9.58
N LYS A 510 17.48 -19.45 -10.79
CA LYS A 510 18.66 -20.09 -11.39
C LYS A 510 19.84 -19.14 -11.45
N ASN A 511 19.68 -17.97 -12.05
CA ASN A 511 20.77 -17.00 -12.17
C ASN A 511 20.92 -16.28 -10.83
N ASN A 512 20.11 -15.26 -10.57
CA ASN A 512 20.07 -14.57 -9.29
C ASN A 512 18.72 -14.79 -8.59
N CYS A 513 18.67 -14.72 -7.26
CA CYS A 513 17.37 -14.70 -6.58
C CYS A 513 16.62 -13.40 -6.92
N ALA A 514 17.33 -12.25 -6.88
CA ALA A 514 16.80 -10.96 -7.29
C ALA A 514 17.83 -10.12 -8.07
N ARG A 515 17.37 -9.41 -9.11
CA ARG A 515 18.15 -8.44 -9.87
C ARG A 515 17.47 -7.07 -9.88
N LEU A 516 18.24 -6.03 -9.56
CA LEU A 516 17.81 -4.64 -9.59
C LEU A 516 18.69 -3.83 -10.55
N SER A 517 18.07 -3.04 -11.44
CA SER A 517 18.78 -2.25 -12.46
C SER A 517 18.01 -0.97 -12.84
N ARG A 518 18.63 -0.09 -13.64
CA ARG A 518 17.98 1.10 -14.23
C ARG A 518 17.13 1.93 -13.25
N ASP A 519 17.78 2.46 -12.22
CA ASP A 519 17.18 3.34 -11.18
C ASP A 519 16.05 2.69 -10.35
N ALA A 520 15.94 1.36 -10.35
CA ALA A 520 14.98 0.63 -9.51
C ALA A 520 15.26 0.79 -8.01
N ASP A 521 14.21 0.71 -7.19
CA ASP A 521 14.27 0.83 -5.74
C ASP A 521 13.51 -0.35 -5.10
N ALA A 522 14.21 -1.30 -4.48
CA ALA A 522 13.53 -2.44 -3.84
C ALA A 522 13.98 -2.71 -2.41
N ALA A 523 13.01 -3.07 -1.56
CA ALA A 523 13.23 -3.49 -0.19
C ALA A 523 12.80 -4.95 0.02
N PHE A 524 13.66 -5.74 0.65
CA PHE A 524 13.37 -7.08 1.13
C PHE A 524 13.34 -7.06 2.65
N ILE A 525 12.25 -7.52 3.24
CA ILE A 525 11.98 -7.45 4.67
C ILE A 525 11.55 -8.83 5.14
N ASP A 526 12.30 -9.41 6.09
CA ASP A 526 12.02 -10.74 6.63
C ASP A 526 11.99 -11.83 5.52
N CYS A 527 12.79 -11.63 4.46
CA CYS A 527 12.85 -12.52 3.30
C CYS A 527 14.01 -13.52 3.40
N LYS A 528 13.82 -14.68 2.76
CA LYS A 528 14.86 -15.67 2.53
C LYS A 528 15.17 -15.76 1.03
N LEU A 529 16.43 -15.56 0.66
CA LEU A 529 16.92 -15.65 -0.72
C LEU A 529 17.98 -16.76 -0.77
N HIS A 530 17.78 -17.80 -1.59
CA HIS A 530 18.67 -18.95 -1.53
C HIS A 530 18.83 -19.72 -2.84
N GLY A 531 19.92 -20.49 -2.91
CA GLY A 531 20.10 -21.55 -3.91
C GLY A 531 20.37 -21.09 -5.35
N ALA A 532 20.71 -19.81 -5.54
CA ALA A 532 21.05 -19.29 -6.86
C ALA A 532 22.36 -19.87 -7.41
N GLU A 533 22.42 -20.13 -8.72
CA GLU A 533 23.66 -20.52 -9.42
C GLU A 533 24.62 -19.35 -9.66
N ARG A 534 24.16 -18.12 -9.46
CA ARG A 534 24.99 -16.91 -9.41
C ARG A 534 24.85 -16.21 -8.05
N ALA A 535 24.47 -14.95 -8.03
CA ALA A 535 24.36 -14.17 -6.81
C ALA A 535 22.99 -14.31 -6.14
N GLY A 536 22.92 -14.10 -4.83
CA GLY A 536 21.64 -13.97 -4.15
C GLY A 536 20.91 -12.70 -4.63
N VAL A 537 21.58 -11.56 -4.48
CA VAL A 537 21.07 -10.24 -4.92
C VAL A 537 22.10 -9.57 -5.82
N TYR A 538 21.68 -9.13 -7.00
CA TYR A 538 22.52 -8.40 -7.95
C TYR A 538 21.97 -6.99 -8.19
N VAL A 539 22.71 -5.96 -7.80
CA VAL A 539 22.30 -4.54 -7.89
C VAL A 539 23.27 -3.78 -8.79
N THR A 540 22.75 -3.12 -9.82
CA THR A 540 23.56 -2.44 -10.85
C THR A 540 22.95 -1.11 -11.29
N ASP A 541 23.68 -0.40 -12.16
CA ASP A 541 23.34 0.90 -12.72
C ASP A 541 23.26 1.96 -11.61
N ASN A 542 22.11 2.59 -11.38
CA ASN A 542 21.87 3.47 -10.23
C ASN A 542 20.75 2.90 -9.31
N ALA A 543 20.56 1.58 -9.30
CA ALA A 543 19.49 0.98 -8.49
C ALA A 543 19.82 0.98 -6.98
N THR A 544 18.79 1.03 -6.15
CA THR A 544 18.86 0.99 -4.69
C THR A 544 18.21 -0.28 -4.15
N CYS A 545 18.90 -0.97 -3.26
CA CYS A 545 18.43 -2.17 -2.60
C CYS A 545 18.51 -2.04 -1.08
N THR A 546 17.47 -2.45 -0.36
CA THR A 546 17.50 -2.61 1.10
C THR A 546 17.19 -4.04 1.49
N LEU A 547 18.05 -4.67 2.29
CA LEU A 547 17.81 -5.96 2.95
C LEU A 547 17.65 -5.71 4.45
N ARG A 548 16.54 -6.15 5.04
CA ARG A 548 16.27 -6.00 6.47
C ARG A 548 15.76 -7.32 7.06
N ASN A 549 16.41 -7.81 8.12
CA ASN A 549 16.12 -9.10 8.74
C ASN A 549 16.11 -10.25 7.71
N CYS A 550 16.93 -10.17 6.67
CA CYS A 550 16.94 -11.15 5.60
C CYS A 550 17.97 -12.25 5.86
N VAL A 551 17.78 -13.39 5.19
CA VAL A 551 18.81 -14.42 5.06
C VAL A 551 19.11 -14.61 3.58
N VAL A 552 20.36 -14.41 3.18
CA VAL A 552 20.86 -14.76 1.86
C VAL A 552 21.85 -15.91 2.01
N GLU A 553 21.54 -17.06 1.44
CA GLU A 553 22.35 -18.26 1.68
C GLU A 553 22.48 -19.23 0.51
N ASN A 554 23.52 -20.07 0.56
CA ASN A 554 23.68 -21.23 -0.33
C ASN A 554 23.72 -20.88 -1.83
N THR A 555 24.29 -19.73 -2.18
CA THR A 555 24.50 -19.32 -3.57
C THR A 555 25.82 -19.90 -4.12
N LYS A 556 25.89 -20.15 -5.43
CA LYS A 556 27.08 -20.69 -6.10
C LYS A 556 28.12 -19.61 -6.46
N GLU A 557 27.74 -18.34 -6.39
CA GLU A 557 28.66 -17.20 -6.45
C GLU A 557 28.48 -16.36 -5.16
N GLU A 558 28.37 -15.04 -5.26
CA GLU A 558 28.29 -14.13 -4.11
C GLU A 558 26.92 -14.15 -3.41
N ALA A 559 26.85 -13.67 -2.17
CA ALA A 559 25.54 -13.42 -1.56
C ALA A 559 24.92 -12.14 -2.14
N VAL A 560 25.67 -11.03 -2.13
CA VAL A 560 25.25 -9.73 -2.65
C VAL A 560 26.32 -9.12 -3.54
N VAL A 561 25.94 -8.71 -4.75
CA VAL A 561 26.79 -7.97 -5.69
C VAL A 561 26.23 -6.56 -5.88
N VAL A 562 27.08 -5.54 -5.72
CA VAL A 562 26.75 -4.13 -5.94
C VAL A 562 27.76 -3.53 -6.90
N THR A 563 27.31 -3.03 -8.04
CA THR A 563 28.22 -2.57 -9.10
C THR A 563 27.75 -1.28 -9.77
N GLN A 564 28.60 -0.69 -10.61
CA GLN A 564 28.39 0.61 -11.25
C GLN A 564 28.16 1.74 -10.23
N ASN A 565 27.02 2.43 -10.21
CA ASN A 565 26.69 3.48 -9.25
C ASN A 565 25.59 3.02 -8.28
N ALA A 566 25.36 1.71 -8.16
CA ALA A 566 24.28 1.16 -7.36
C ALA A 566 24.55 1.27 -5.85
N GLU A 567 23.47 1.19 -5.07
CA GLU A 567 23.52 1.26 -3.62
C GLU A 567 22.79 0.09 -2.98
N CYS A 568 23.42 -0.53 -1.97
CA CYS A 568 22.79 -1.58 -1.20
C CYS A 568 22.97 -1.35 0.30
N SER A 569 21.86 -1.37 1.04
CA SER A 569 21.82 -1.31 2.50
C SER A 569 21.42 -2.66 3.08
N ILE A 570 22.36 -3.33 3.74
CA ILE A 570 22.20 -4.58 4.47
C ILE A 570 22.05 -4.23 5.95
N LEU A 571 20.83 -4.35 6.48
CA LEU A 571 20.44 -3.77 7.76
C LEU A 571 19.83 -4.83 8.69
N SER A 572 19.91 -4.57 9.99
CA SER A 572 19.09 -5.20 11.05
C SER A 572 19.05 -6.73 10.98
N ASN A 573 19.97 -7.40 11.66
CA ASN A 573 20.02 -8.87 11.76
C ASN A 573 19.97 -9.59 10.40
N THR A 574 20.42 -8.95 9.32
CA THR A 574 20.54 -9.62 8.03
C THR A 574 21.77 -10.53 8.06
N ILE A 575 21.63 -11.75 7.53
CA ILE A 575 22.66 -12.78 7.55
C ILE A 575 22.98 -13.19 6.12
N LEU A 576 24.26 -13.05 5.74
CA LEU A 576 24.81 -13.53 4.47
C LEU A 576 25.73 -14.72 4.75
N ARG A 577 25.37 -15.94 4.32
CA ARG A 577 26.11 -17.14 4.71
C ARG A 577 26.13 -18.28 3.70
N GLU A 578 27.11 -19.17 3.84
CA GLU A 578 27.19 -20.43 3.08
C GLU A 578 27.26 -20.24 1.56
N CYS A 579 27.67 -19.06 1.09
CA CYS A 579 27.86 -18.74 -0.32
C CYS A 579 29.26 -19.18 -0.79
N LYS A 580 29.38 -19.50 -2.09
CA LYS A 580 30.65 -19.96 -2.69
C LYS A 580 31.53 -18.84 -3.23
N GLY A 581 31.05 -17.60 -3.23
CA GLY A 581 31.82 -16.37 -3.40
C GLY A 581 31.99 -15.60 -2.08
N PRO A 582 32.47 -14.35 -2.11
CA PRO A 582 32.35 -13.44 -0.97
C PRO A 582 30.89 -13.16 -0.59
N GLY A 583 30.67 -12.82 0.68
CA GLY A 583 29.34 -12.41 1.13
C GLY A 583 28.88 -11.10 0.49
N VAL A 584 29.78 -10.14 0.33
CA VAL A 584 29.51 -8.89 -0.39
C VAL A 584 30.64 -8.63 -1.38
N ASP A 585 30.28 -8.40 -2.65
CA ASP A 585 31.18 -7.86 -3.67
C ASP A 585 30.69 -6.47 -4.11
N CYS A 586 31.58 -5.48 -4.05
CA CYS A 586 31.29 -4.08 -4.39
C CYS A 586 32.31 -3.55 -5.40
N SER A 587 31.88 -3.02 -6.54
CA SER A 587 32.80 -2.57 -7.59
C SER A 587 32.41 -1.21 -8.21
N ASN A 588 33.30 -0.66 -9.05
CA ASN A 588 33.11 0.62 -9.75
C ASN A 588 32.93 1.80 -8.77
N ASN A 589 31.77 2.44 -8.74
CA ASN A 589 31.42 3.54 -7.82
C ASN A 589 30.32 3.11 -6.84
N ALA A 590 30.09 1.80 -6.70
CA ALA A 590 28.99 1.28 -5.90
C ALA A 590 29.18 1.60 -4.41
N ARG A 591 28.06 1.66 -3.69
CA ARG A 591 28.04 1.95 -2.25
C ARG A 591 27.30 0.86 -1.51
N CYS A 592 27.95 0.29 -0.50
CA CYS A 592 27.32 -0.70 0.37
C CYS A 592 27.36 -0.26 1.83
N LEU A 593 26.23 -0.32 2.51
CA LEU A 593 26.12 -0.17 3.95
C LEU A 593 25.79 -1.52 4.56
N VAL A 594 26.63 -2.01 5.48
CA VAL A 594 26.36 -3.19 6.30
C VAL A 594 26.22 -2.72 7.74
N SER A 595 25.03 -2.85 8.32
CA SER A 595 24.74 -2.38 9.66
C SER A 595 24.00 -3.41 10.50
N SER A 596 24.51 -3.66 11.71
CA SER A 596 23.92 -4.59 12.67
C SER A 596 23.62 -5.96 12.07
N SER A 597 24.56 -6.50 11.28
CA SER A 597 24.36 -7.67 10.41
C SER A 597 25.57 -8.63 10.45
N GLN A 598 25.41 -9.82 9.85
CA GLN A 598 26.43 -10.88 9.87
C GLN A 598 26.77 -11.34 8.46
N VAL A 599 28.07 -11.38 8.13
CA VAL A 599 28.61 -11.92 6.89
C VAL A 599 29.58 -13.04 7.26
N THR A 600 29.14 -14.29 7.18
CA THR A 600 29.84 -15.41 7.82
C THR A 600 29.77 -16.69 6.99
N ASN A 601 30.77 -17.57 7.09
CA ASN A 601 30.79 -18.87 6.43
C ASN A 601 30.63 -18.82 4.90
N ASN A 602 31.07 -17.72 4.29
CA ASN A 602 31.22 -17.59 2.84
C ASN A 602 32.68 -17.91 2.45
N VAL A 603 33.02 -17.92 1.16
CA VAL A 603 34.44 -18.04 0.78
C VAL A 603 35.24 -16.81 1.21
N GLY A 604 34.64 -15.63 1.17
CA GLY A 604 35.20 -14.38 1.70
C GLY A 604 34.14 -13.52 2.38
N GLY A 605 34.57 -12.49 3.12
CA GLY A 605 33.63 -11.58 3.79
C GLY A 605 33.14 -10.48 2.85
N ILE A 606 33.78 -9.31 2.90
CA ILE A 606 33.45 -8.13 2.09
C ILE A 606 34.62 -7.79 1.17
N TRP A 607 34.41 -7.85 -0.15
CA TRP A 607 35.40 -7.51 -1.15
C TRP A 607 34.97 -6.27 -1.93
N ALA A 608 35.86 -5.30 -2.06
CA ALA A 608 35.60 -4.00 -2.64
C ALA A 608 36.70 -3.60 -3.62
N TRP A 609 36.28 -3.12 -4.79
CA TRP A 609 37.13 -2.88 -5.96
C TRP A 609 36.96 -1.46 -6.51
N ASP A 610 37.88 -1.03 -7.37
CA ASP A 610 37.90 0.27 -8.06
C ASP A 610 37.69 1.46 -7.12
N SER A 611 36.64 2.25 -7.26
CA SER A 611 36.31 3.43 -6.43
C SER A 611 35.11 3.18 -5.52
N SER A 612 34.76 1.92 -5.28
CA SER A 612 33.59 1.56 -4.47
C SER A 612 33.77 1.97 -3.00
N SER A 613 32.66 2.13 -2.29
CA SER A 613 32.69 2.48 -0.87
C SER A 613 31.87 1.49 -0.05
N VAL A 614 32.41 1.08 1.10
CA VAL A 614 31.71 0.20 2.02
C VAL A 614 31.76 0.77 3.43
N THR A 615 30.58 0.99 4.00
CA THR A 615 30.41 1.37 5.41
C THR A 615 29.94 0.16 6.20
N CYS A 616 30.65 -0.21 7.26
CA CYS A 616 30.35 -1.37 8.09
C CYS A 616 30.22 -0.95 9.56
N VAL A 617 29.05 -1.15 10.16
CA VAL A 617 28.73 -0.68 11.50
C VAL A 617 28.10 -1.81 12.31
N LYS A 618 28.55 -2.02 13.56
CA LYS A 618 27.92 -3.00 14.48
C LYS A 618 27.76 -4.40 13.88
N SER A 619 28.70 -4.82 13.03
CA SER A 619 28.54 -6.03 12.21
C SER A 619 29.70 -7.01 12.41
N VAL A 620 29.45 -8.28 12.08
CA VAL A 620 30.45 -9.35 12.18
C VAL A 620 30.77 -9.86 10.79
N ILE A 621 32.05 -9.80 10.40
CA ILE A 621 32.55 -10.23 9.10
C ILE A 621 33.57 -11.36 9.32
N ASP A 622 33.29 -12.55 8.82
CA ASP A 622 34.20 -13.71 8.84
C ASP A 622 34.67 -14.00 7.40
N GLY A 623 35.98 -14.12 7.22
CA GLY A 623 36.62 -14.47 5.95
C GLY A 623 36.47 -15.92 5.53
N GLY A 624 35.92 -16.79 6.37
CA GLY A 624 35.64 -18.16 6.02
C GLY A 624 36.88 -18.93 5.58
N GLN A 625 36.96 -19.28 4.29
CA GLN A 625 38.09 -20.01 3.69
C GLN A 625 39.15 -19.08 3.07
N SER A 626 38.85 -17.79 2.88
CA SER A 626 39.74 -16.80 2.27
C SER A 626 39.78 -15.50 3.10
N HIS A 627 39.84 -14.35 2.44
CA HIS A 627 39.98 -13.03 3.05
C HIS A 627 38.66 -12.54 3.63
N ALA A 628 38.71 -12.04 4.87
CA ALA A 628 37.59 -11.41 5.56
C ALA A 628 37.21 -10.08 4.92
N VAL A 629 38.21 -9.28 4.59
CA VAL A 629 38.00 -8.04 3.86
C VAL A 629 39.07 -7.85 2.79
N VAL A 630 38.65 -7.41 1.61
CA VAL A 630 39.53 -7.01 0.51
C VAL A 630 39.13 -5.61 0.07
N PHE A 631 40.06 -4.67 0.06
CA PHE A 631 39.87 -3.30 -0.44
C PHE A 631 41.01 -2.95 -1.38
N ASP A 632 40.78 -3.14 -2.67
CA ASP A 632 41.75 -2.88 -3.73
C ASP A 632 41.41 -1.61 -4.54
N GLY A 633 42.40 -1.11 -5.29
CA GLY A 633 42.29 0.12 -6.07
C GLY A 633 42.13 1.37 -5.20
N HIS A 634 41.07 2.14 -5.45
CA HIS A 634 40.67 3.34 -4.70
C HIS A 634 39.48 3.09 -3.76
N SER A 635 39.15 1.82 -3.50
CA SER A 635 38.00 1.46 -2.67
C SER A 635 38.16 1.96 -1.24
N SER A 636 37.05 2.42 -0.66
CA SER A 636 37.02 3.17 0.60
C SER A 636 36.19 2.45 1.68
N PRO A 637 36.86 1.82 2.66
CA PRO A 637 36.19 1.28 3.85
C PRO A 637 35.92 2.37 4.89
N THR A 638 34.79 2.28 5.59
CA THR A 638 34.53 3.00 6.86
C THR A 638 33.90 2.02 7.85
N PHE A 639 34.69 1.53 8.81
CA PHE A 639 34.24 0.54 9.79
C PHE A 639 34.11 1.17 11.18
N SER A 640 33.09 0.77 11.94
CA SER A 640 32.95 1.14 13.35
C SER A 640 32.17 0.08 14.13
N ASP A 641 32.48 -0.08 15.41
CA ASP A 641 31.80 -1.01 16.34
C ASP A 641 31.67 -2.45 15.79
N SER A 642 32.62 -2.91 14.96
CA SER A 642 32.48 -4.14 14.18
C SER A 642 33.60 -5.15 14.48
N VAL A 643 33.36 -6.41 14.16
CA VAL A 643 34.34 -7.49 14.32
C VAL A 643 34.69 -8.07 12.96
N VAL A 644 35.98 -8.10 12.65
CA VAL A 644 36.53 -8.74 11.45
C VAL A 644 37.35 -9.94 11.89
N VAL A 645 36.96 -11.14 11.45
CA VAL A 645 37.63 -12.41 11.77
C VAL A 645 38.28 -12.94 10.51
N GLY A 646 39.61 -12.90 10.45
CA GLY A 646 40.39 -13.40 9.32
C GLY A 646 41.35 -12.36 8.73
N VAL A 647 41.80 -12.62 7.51
CA VAL A 647 42.80 -11.78 6.84
C VAL A 647 42.13 -10.59 6.17
N ALA A 648 42.73 -9.41 6.37
CA ALA A 648 42.37 -8.17 5.68
C ALA A 648 43.45 -7.84 4.65
N HIS A 649 43.06 -7.71 3.39
CA HIS A 649 43.91 -7.27 2.29
C HIS A 649 43.48 -5.86 1.89
N ALA A 650 44.35 -4.86 2.06
CA ALA A 650 44.00 -3.49 1.79
C ALA A 650 45.24 -2.61 1.56
N SER A 651 45.07 -1.52 0.81
CA SER A 651 46.05 -0.43 0.77
C SER A 651 46.25 0.19 2.16
N GLU A 652 47.38 0.89 2.38
CA GLU A 652 47.65 1.56 3.66
C GLU A 652 46.54 2.58 4.03
N LYS A 653 46.00 3.27 3.02
CA LYS A 653 44.88 4.21 3.21
C LYS A 653 43.61 3.48 3.65
N SER A 654 43.25 2.39 2.98
CA SER A 654 42.04 1.61 3.28
C SER A 654 42.14 0.90 4.63
N TRP A 655 43.35 0.51 5.05
CA TRP A 655 43.58 -0.04 6.41
C TRP A 655 43.14 0.90 7.54
N LYS A 656 43.28 2.23 7.38
CA LYS A 656 42.81 3.21 8.38
C LYS A 656 41.30 3.17 8.54
N GLY A 657 40.56 2.97 7.44
CA GLY A 657 39.11 2.86 7.44
C GLY A 657 38.61 1.53 8.04
N ILE A 658 39.35 0.44 7.83
CA ILE A 658 39.05 -0.87 8.44
C ILE A 658 39.26 -0.84 9.95
N ARG A 659 40.31 -0.16 10.44
CA ARG A 659 40.62 -0.02 11.87
C ARG A 659 39.95 1.20 12.51
N GLY A 660 38.73 1.51 12.10
CA GLY A 660 37.96 2.60 12.69
C GLY A 660 37.58 2.35 14.15
N PRO A 661 36.81 3.27 14.76
CA PRO A 661 36.48 3.23 16.19
C PRO A 661 35.84 1.90 16.60
N ASN A 662 36.33 1.31 17.70
CA ASN A 662 35.82 0.07 18.29
C ASN A 662 35.79 -1.14 17.32
N VAL A 663 36.64 -1.14 16.29
CA VAL A 663 36.77 -2.30 15.39
C VAL A 663 37.82 -3.27 15.92
N THR A 664 37.45 -4.54 16.02
CA THR A 664 38.38 -5.62 16.38
C THR A 664 38.69 -6.47 15.15
N VAL A 665 39.97 -6.54 14.76
CA VAL A 665 40.45 -7.43 13.69
C VAL A 665 41.18 -8.60 14.34
N THR A 666 40.57 -9.79 14.30
CA THR A 666 41.08 -11.00 14.93
C THR A 666 41.72 -11.90 13.89
N LYS A 667 42.96 -12.35 14.16
CA LYS A 667 43.65 -13.33 13.32
C LYS A 667 42.98 -14.70 13.49
N THR A 668 42.74 -15.39 12.39
CA THR A 668 42.27 -16.77 12.39
C THR A 668 43.46 -17.73 12.38
N GLU A 669 43.33 -18.87 13.07
CA GLU A 669 44.30 -19.98 12.98
C GLU A 669 44.16 -20.75 11.66
N ARG A 670 43.04 -20.58 10.96
CA ARG A 670 42.81 -21.20 9.64
C ARG A 670 43.78 -20.58 8.64
N MET A 671 44.53 -21.42 7.93
CA MET A 671 45.34 -20.95 6.81
C MET A 671 44.42 -20.45 5.70
N THR A 672 44.51 -19.18 5.36
CA THR A 672 43.72 -18.53 4.30
C THR A 672 44.61 -18.25 3.09
N SER A 673 44.13 -18.57 1.89
CA SER A 673 44.74 -18.18 0.62
C SER A 673 43.71 -17.49 -0.27
N TRP A 674 44.15 -16.97 -1.41
CA TRP A 674 43.22 -16.70 -2.49
C TRP A 674 42.51 -18.00 -2.89
N PRO A 675 41.23 -17.94 -3.28
CA PRO A 675 40.51 -19.11 -3.76
C PRO A 675 41.13 -19.59 -5.09
N SER A 676 40.94 -20.87 -5.39
CA SER A 676 41.29 -21.43 -6.69
C SER A 676 40.43 -20.83 -7.81
N GLU A 677 40.93 -20.88 -9.06
CA GLU A 677 40.22 -20.39 -10.26
C GLU A 677 39.10 -21.35 -10.71
N ASP A 678 38.19 -21.68 -9.80
CA ASP A 678 37.05 -22.57 -10.03
C ASP A 678 35.75 -21.97 -9.47
N GLY A 679 34.61 -22.52 -9.90
CA GLY A 679 33.29 -22.08 -9.46
C GLY A 679 33.05 -20.57 -9.65
N ALA A 680 32.85 -19.87 -8.53
CA ALA A 680 32.62 -18.43 -8.48
C ALA A 680 33.80 -17.62 -9.05
N PHE A 681 35.04 -18.08 -8.85
CA PHE A 681 36.28 -17.36 -9.21
C PHE A 681 36.84 -17.78 -10.57
N LYS A 682 36.15 -18.67 -11.28
CA LYS A 682 36.52 -19.00 -12.65
C LYS A 682 36.21 -17.83 -13.56
N PHE A 683 37.26 -17.22 -14.12
CA PHE A 683 37.10 -16.22 -15.16
C PHE A 683 36.31 -16.81 -16.34
N SER A 684 35.20 -16.16 -16.68
CA SER A 684 34.39 -16.50 -17.84
C SER A 684 34.01 -15.20 -18.54
N PRO A 685 34.52 -14.94 -19.76
CA PRO A 685 34.22 -13.71 -20.46
C PRO A 685 32.71 -13.61 -20.70
N ASN A 686 32.10 -12.57 -20.14
CA ASN A 686 30.68 -12.25 -20.34
C ASN A 686 30.58 -10.77 -20.70
N ALA A 687 30.05 -10.47 -21.89
CA ALA A 687 29.92 -9.10 -22.38
C ALA A 687 28.94 -8.25 -21.54
N PHE A 688 28.12 -8.87 -20.69
CA PHE A 688 27.05 -8.22 -19.92
C PHE A 688 27.31 -8.16 -18.41
N THR A 689 28.25 -8.94 -17.89
CA THR A 689 28.60 -8.92 -16.46
C THR A 689 30.11 -8.96 -16.30
N ARG A 690 30.66 -8.09 -15.46
CA ARG A 690 32.05 -8.17 -15.05
C ARG A 690 32.22 -9.35 -14.12
N LYS A 691 32.43 -10.56 -14.66
CA LYS A 691 33.01 -11.66 -13.90
C LYS A 691 34.52 -11.48 -14.02
N GLN A 692 35.14 -10.99 -12.95
CA GLN A 692 36.60 -10.83 -12.86
C GLN A 692 37.21 -12.10 -12.29
#